data_AF-A0A151RUV7-F1
#
_entry.id   AF-A0A151RUV7-F1
#
_cell.length_a   1.000
_cell.length_b   1.000
_cell.length_c   1.000
_cell.angle_alpha   90.00
_cell.angle_beta   90.00
_cell.angle_gamma   90.00
#
_symmetry.space_group_name_H-M   'P 1'
#
loop_
_entity.id
_entity.type
_entity.pdbx_description
1 polymer ?
#
loop_
_entity_poly.entity_id
_entity_poly.type
_entity_poly.pdbx_seq_one_letter_code
_entity_poly.pdbx_strand_id
1 'polypeptide(L)'
;MKGNPLLLHLFYTLLLFLGASRSSAGNDSNDDTKPKKVYIVYMGAADSSNGSLRNDHAQLLNSVLRRKLIGARVYAQSFSSTKDGDDNTPRDSNGHGTHVALAVYKVCFGMFCDGSAILAAFDDAIADGVDVLSLSLGGLPETPAELINDTVAIGAFHAVERGIVVVCAAGNDGPSPYSVVNDAPWILTVAASTIDRDLQSDVVLGDNTIIKGRAINFSPLSNSPKYPIIYGESAKANSTNIADARQCHEDSLDGNKVKGKIVVCDGKDDGYVSNTYTKIDSVKALGGIGLVHISEEDGAVAFNYVDYPATVITFKDGARLLQYINSTNNPVATVLPTIIVPDYKPAPMVVRFSSRGPSSLSSNILKVRYNDRIIYISIYIYIYIYKRNDSLISRLNLAKFISFGNLCFILNFNNLIIELNSSFIYIRDDNLIHLSIIYPIHPQVNSSNLFITTKINNRLNLVHSFNFIDYFNMKVSIVNFKRLYKNVTTRKKRKIKYFKNPDIAAPGVNILAAWIGNSFEDVPKGRKPSPYRIISGTSMACAHVSGLVSRVKTHNPTWSASAIKSAIMTTAIQNDNLKAPTTTDSGFVATPYDYGAGEITTSAPLQPGLVYETDTMDYLNYLCYIGINTTTIKIISRTVPSNFNCPKDSSSNLVSNINYPSIAINFTSEGVVTVSRTVTNVGEEDETVYFSTVKAPNEVNVTLIPDKLQFTKSIKKLSYQVIFSSNLTSLEEHLFGSITWSNGNYIVRSPFVLTA
;
A
#
# COMPACT_ATOMS: atom_id res chain seq x y z
N MET A 1 58.01 -25.76 13.34
CA MET A 1 58.82 -25.39 14.53
C MET A 1 58.16 -24.19 15.22
N LYS A 2 58.36 -23.99 16.54
CA LYS A 2 57.81 -22.84 17.27
C LYS A 2 58.75 -21.62 17.18
N GLY A 3 58.20 -20.42 17.21
CA GLY A 3 58.87 -19.23 17.76
C GLY A 3 59.71 -18.36 16.81
N ASN A 4 59.06 -17.62 15.89
CA ASN A 4 59.54 -16.28 15.49
C ASN A 4 58.37 -15.42 14.98
N PRO A 5 57.94 -14.35 15.69
CA PRO A 5 56.79 -13.55 15.29
C PRO A 5 57.02 -12.66 14.06
N LEU A 6 58.27 -12.34 13.70
CA LEU A 6 58.58 -11.43 12.58
C LEU A 6 58.37 -12.06 11.19
N LEU A 7 58.47 -13.38 11.06
CA LEU A 7 58.21 -14.04 9.76
C LEU A 7 56.71 -14.06 9.41
N LEU A 8 55.82 -13.99 10.41
CA LEU A 8 54.37 -14.10 10.18
C LEU A 8 53.77 -12.82 9.57
N HIS A 9 54.39 -11.65 9.81
CA HIS A 9 53.97 -10.38 9.18
C HIS A 9 54.41 -10.26 7.72
N LEU A 10 55.56 -10.81 7.34
CA LEU A 10 56.00 -10.86 5.93
C LEU A 10 55.15 -11.80 5.06
N PHE A 11 54.51 -12.81 5.67
CA PHE A 11 53.58 -13.69 4.96
C PHE A 11 52.18 -13.08 4.77
N TYR A 12 51.77 -12.15 5.64
CA TYR A 12 50.45 -11.50 5.57
C TYR A 12 50.40 -10.25 4.68
N THR A 13 51.53 -9.63 4.35
CA THR A 13 51.58 -8.41 3.53
C THR A 13 51.69 -8.66 2.03
N LEU A 14 52.03 -9.89 1.59
CA LEU A 14 52.18 -10.24 0.17
C LEU A 14 50.89 -10.82 -0.48
N LEU A 15 49.77 -10.85 0.26
CA LEU A 15 48.50 -11.46 -0.17
C LEU A 15 47.35 -10.46 -0.31
N LEU A 16 47.64 -9.16 -0.27
CA LEU A 16 46.69 -8.05 -0.48
C LEU A 16 46.79 -7.38 -1.86
N PHE A 17 47.61 -7.91 -2.77
CA PHE A 17 47.63 -7.53 -4.17
C PHE A 17 47.54 -8.76 -5.08
N LEU A 18 46.65 -8.69 -6.08
CA LEU A 18 46.40 -9.68 -7.14
C LEU A 18 45.81 -11.03 -6.66
N GLY A 19 44.50 -11.24 -6.89
CA GLY A 19 43.84 -12.51 -6.53
C GLY A 19 42.36 -12.67 -6.94
N ALA A 20 41.83 -11.86 -7.85
CA ALA A 20 40.41 -11.93 -8.25
C ALA A 20 40.12 -13.13 -9.17
N SER A 21 39.82 -14.28 -8.58
CA SER A 21 39.53 -15.54 -9.29
C SER A 21 38.12 -15.55 -9.93
N ARG A 22 37.99 -14.96 -11.12
CA ARG A 22 36.87 -15.23 -12.03
C ARG A 22 36.80 -16.72 -12.37
N SER A 23 35.70 -17.39 -12.04
CA SER A 23 35.34 -18.67 -12.63
C SER A 23 34.85 -18.46 -14.07
N SER A 24 35.78 -18.55 -15.03
CA SER A 24 35.43 -18.54 -16.45
C SER A 24 34.66 -19.80 -16.84
N ALA A 25 33.58 -19.65 -17.61
CA ALA A 25 32.87 -20.74 -18.25
C ALA A 25 32.74 -20.44 -19.75
N GLY A 26 33.45 -21.22 -20.56
CA GLY A 26 33.22 -21.42 -22.01
C GLY A 26 33.17 -20.16 -22.89
N ASN A 27 34.28 -19.86 -23.57
CA ASN A 27 34.19 -19.20 -24.88
C ASN A 27 33.52 -20.19 -25.84
N ASP A 28 32.48 -19.74 -26.55
CA ASP A 28 32.04 -20.37 -27.80
C ASP A 28 31.60 -19.29 -28.80
N SER A 29 31.63 -19.61 -30.10
CA SER A 29 31.86 -18.60 -31.16
C SER A 29 30.70 -17.65 -31.50
N ASN A 30 31.06 -16.48 -32.03
CA ASN A 30 30.17 -15.48 -32.63
C ASN A 30 29.09 -16.09 -33.55
N ASP A 31 27.83 -15.75 -33.30
CA ASP A 31 26.73 -15.86 -34.27
C ASP A 31 25.66 -14.80 -33.96
N ASP A 32 25.67 -13.71 -34.74
CA ASP A 32 24.90 -12.49 -34.51
C ASP A 32 23.43 -12.58 -35.00
N THR A 33 22.91 -13.80 -35.22
CA THR A 33 21.64 -14.03 -35.96
C THR A 33 20.49 -14.59 -35.11
N LYS A 34 20.67 -14.78 -33.80
CA LYS A 34 19.64 -15.39 -32.94
C LYS A 34 18.85 -14.35 -32.12
N PRO A 35 17.50 -14.35 -32.15
CA PRO A 35 16.70 -13.35 -31.44
C PRO A 35 16.88 -13.46 -29.92
N LYS A 36 17.01 -12.30 -29.26
CA LYS A 36 17.11 -12.19 -27.79
C LYS A 36 15.84 -12.77 -27.16
N LYS A 37 16.00 -13.74 -26.26
CA LYS A 37 14.89 -14.50 -25.68
C LYS A 37 14.41 -13.84 -24.38
N VAL A 38 13.15 -13.41 -24.38
CA VAL A 38 12.44 -12.84 -23.22
C VAL A 38 11.75 -13.96 -22.43
N TYR A 39 11.51 -13.76 -21.12
CA TYR A 39 10.92 -14.77 -20.22
C TYR A 39 9.94 -14.11 -19.20
N ILE A 40 8.86 -14.81 -18.78
CA ILE A 40 7.77 -14.43 -17.80
C ILE A 40 7.14 -15.72 -17.20
N VAL A 41 6.36 -15.93 -16.11
CA VAL A 41 5.48 -15.29 -15.07
C VAL A 41 4.24 -14.52 -15.51
N TYR A 42 3.11 -15.17 -15.24
CA TYR A 42 2.24 -14.79 -14.12
C TYR A 42 1.92 -16.07 -13.28
N MET A 43 1.21 -15.97 -12.15
CA MET A 43 0.81 -17.11 -11.31
C MET A 43 -0.56 -17.68 -11.73
N GLY A 44 -0.67 -18.98 -11.97
CA GLY A 44 -1.92 -19.61 -12.40
C GLY A 44 -2.85 -19.99 -11.23
N ALA A 45 -4.14 -19.67 -11.38
CA ALA A 45 -5.21 -20.35 -10.63
C ALA A 45 -5.39 -21.79 -11.15
N ALA A 46 -6.02 -22.66 -10.35
CA ALA A 46 -6.25 -24.05 -10.70
C ALA A 46 -7.32 -24.24 -11.79
N ASP A 47 -7.21 -25.34 -12.54
CA ASP A 47 -8.28 -25.83 -13.41
C ASP A 47 -9.56 -26.09 -12.59
N SER A 48 -10.67 -25.47 -13.00
CA SER A 48 -11.99 -25.71 -12.44
C SER A 48 -12.95 -26.07 -13.57
N SER A 49 -13.39 -27.32 -13.61
CA SER A 49 -14.25 -27.86 -14.66
C SER A 49 -15.67 -27.27 -14.70
N ASN A 50 -15.98 -26.29 -13.85
CA ASN A 50 -17.21 -25.49 -13.87
C ASN A 50 -16.99 -24.06 -13.28
N GLY A 51 -15.79 -23.50 -13.41
CA GLY A 51 -15.47 -22.15 -12.94
C GLY A 51 -14.69 -21.37 -14.00
N SER A 52 -15.41 -20.74 -14.93
CA SER A 52 -14.80 -20.03 -16.06
C SER A 52 -13.92 -18.88 -15.61
N LEU A 53 -12.61 -18.98 -15.86
CA LEU A 53 -11.74 -17.80 -15.90
C LEU A 53 -12.16 -16.91 -17.07
N ARG A 54 -12.00 -15.58 -16.92
CA ARG A 54 -12.16 -14.65 -18.04
C ARG A 54 -11.14 -15.02 -19.14
N ASN A 55 -11.64 -15.25 -20.35
CA ASN A 55 -10.87 -15.90 -21.43
C ASN A 55 -9.57 -15.16 -21.78
N ASP A 56 -9.54 -13.84 -21.62
CA ASP A 56 -8.39 -12.98 -21.86
C ASP A 56 -7.28 -13.09 -20.79
N HIS A 57 -7.62 -13.52 -19.57
CA HIS A 57 -6.66 -13.92 -18.54
C HIS A 57 -6.15 -15.36 -18.78
N ALA A 58 -7.03 -16.28 -19.20
CA ALA A 58 -6.64 -17.65 -19.53
C ALA A 58 -5.74 -17.74 -20.78
N GLN A 59 -5.96 -16.88 -21.79
CA GLN A 59 -5.09 -16.77 -22.96
C GLN A 59 -3.71 -16.19 -22.62
N LEU A 60 -3.66 -15.16 -21.76
CA LEU A 60 -2.40 -14.64 -21.20
C LEU A 60 -1.61 -15.77 -20.53
N LEU A 61 -2.24 -16.50 -19.61
CA LEU A 61 -1.63 -17.61 -18.87
C LEU A 61 -1.09 -18.71 -19.81
N ASN A 62 -1.92 -19.21 -20.73
CA ASN A 62 -1.55 -20.31 -21.63
C ASN A 62 -0.38 -19.98 -22.58
N SER A 63 -0.17 -18.70 -22.91
CA SER A 63 0.92 -18.28 -23.81
C SER A 63 2.33 -18.37 -23.19
N VAL A 64 2.46 -18.58 -21.86
CA VAL A 64 3.71 -18.35 -21.10
C VAL A 64 4.36 -19.63 -20.53
N LEU A 65 3.68 -20.78 -20.56
CA LEU A 65 3.94 -21.96 -19.69
C LEU A 65 5.22 -22.82 -19.97
N ARG A 66 6.40 -22.26 -20.30
CA ARG A 66 7.58 -23.08 -20.69
C ARG A 66 9.00 -22.55 -20.31
N ARG A 67 9.41 -22.57 -19.02
CA ARG A 67 10.79 -22.90 -18.46
C ARG A 67 10.97 -22.57 -16.95
N LYS A 68 12.20 -22.36 -16.43
CA LYS A 68 12.60 -22.44 -14.99
C LYS A 68 13.24 -21.14 -14.45
N LEU A 69 13.22 -20.98 -13.11
CA LEU A 69 14.02 -20.05 -12.29
C LEU A 69 15.52 -20.05 -12.68
N ILE A 70 16.18 -18.87 -12.65
CA ILE A 70 17.62 -18.75 -13.00
C ILE A 70 18.52 -18.07 -11.97
N GLY A 71 18.01 -17.25 -11.04
CA GLY A 71 18.84 -16.53 -10.06
C GLY A 71 18.11 -16.15 -8.79
N ALA A 72 18.85 -16.02 -7.68
CA ALA A 72 18.32 -15.55 -6.41
C ALA A 72 19.44 -14.95 -5.52
N ARG A 73 19.17 -13.78 -4.91
CA ARG A 73 20.10 -12.99 -4.07
C ARG A 73 19.39 -12.49 -2.80
N VAL A 74 20.16 -12.14 -1.76
CA VAL A 74 19.67 -11.65 -0.45
C VAL A 74 20.47 -10.44 -0.01
N TYR A 75 19.81 -9.45 0.58
CA TYR A 75 20.41 -8.23 1.09
C TYR A 75 19.94 -8.00 2.53
N ALA A 76 20.77 -8.40 3.49
CA ALA A 76 20.52 -8.23 4.92
C ALA A 76 21.60 -7.32 5.53
N GLN A 77 21.22 -6.43 6.44
CA GLN A 77 22.17 -5.57 7.13
C GLN A 77 22.67 -6.24 8.42
N SER A 78 23.98 -6.15 8.70
CA SER A 78 24.68 -6.81 9.82
C SER A 78 24.29 -6.36 11.24
N PHE A 79 23.18 -5.63 11.39
CA PHE A 79 22.70 -5.06 12.64
C PHE A 79 21.39 -5.66 13.17
N SER A 80 20.72 -6.56 12.43
CA SER A 80 19.59 -7.30 12.99
C SER A 80 20.08 -8.44 13.88
N SER A 81 19.82 -8.32 15.19
CA SER A 81 20.08 -9.36 16.19
C SER A 81 18.85 -10.25 16.48
N THR A 82 17.88 -10.29 15.56
CA THR A 82 16.64 -11.08 15.69
C THR A 82 16.90 -12.58 15.58
N LYS A 83 17.24 -13.20 16.72
CA LYS A 83 17.23 -14.66 16.89
C LYS A 83 15.80 -15.18 16.98
N ASP A 84 15.19 -15.46 15.84
CA ASP A 84 14.57 -16.77 15.53
C ASP A 84 13.85 -16.71 14.16
N GLY A 85 13.79 -17.86 13.48
CA GLY A 85 12.92 -18.09 12.31
C GLY A 85 13.38 -17.56 10.94
N ASP A 86 13.99 -16.38 10.85
CA ASP A 86 14.27 -15.75 9.55
C ASP A 86 15.59 -16.25 8.92
N ASP A 87 15.47 -17.17 7.95
CA ASP A 87 16.62 -17.75 7.23
C ASP A 87 17.34 -16.68 6.38
N ASN A 88 18.66 -16.56 6.60
CA ASN A 88 19.59 -15.78 5.77
C ASN A 88 19.91 -16.48 4.44
N THR A 89 18.87 -16.88 3.69
CA THR A 89 19.00 -17.57 2.39
C THR A 89 18.07 -16.94 1.35
N PRO A 90 18.30 -17.15 0.04
CA PRO A 90 17.39 -16.67 -1.01
C PRO A 90 16.04 -17.38 -1.03
N ARG A 91 15.84 -18.36 -0.14
CA ARG A 91 14.54 -18.94 0.17
C ARG A 91 13.77 -17.94 1.04
N ASP A 92 12.64 -17.50 0.53
CA ASP A 92 11.73 -16.66 1.28
C ASP A 92 10.80 -17.49 2.18
N SER A 93 10.01 -16.79 3.00
CA SER A 93 9.03 -17.36 3.94
C SER A 93 7.58 -17.32 3.41
N ASN A 94 7.33 -16.76 2.22
CA ASN A 94 5.98 -16.50 1.69
C ASN A 94 5.60 -17.39 0.49
N GLY A 95 6.55 -17.73 -0.37
CA GLY A 95 6.43 -18.67 -1.50
C GLY A 95 6.49 -18.00 -2.88
N HIS A 96 7.35 -18.51 -3.76
CA HIS A 96 7.46 -18.09 -5.16
C HIS A 96 6.95 -19.17 -6.13
N GLY A 97 6.13 -18.75 -7.11
CA GLY A 97 5.65 -19.57 -8.22
C GLY A 97 6.41 -19.31 -9.53
N THR A 98 6.48 -20.31 -10.41
CA THR A 98 7.14 -20.27 -11.73
C THR A 98 6.20 -19.74 -12.83
N HIS A 99 6.63 -19.16 -13.96
CA HIS A 99 7.63 -19.68 -14.90
C HIS A 99 8.54 -18.67 -15.67
N VAL A 100 8.90 -17.48 -15.12
CA VAL A 100 10.03 -16.70 -15.70
C VAL A 100 11.29 -17.55 -15.60
N ALA A 101 12.29 -17.20 -16.40
CA ALA A 101 13.66 -17.11 -15.92
C ALA A 101 13.73 -16.07 -14.77
N LEU A 102 13.24 -16.44 -13.58
CA LEU A 102 13.04 -15.50 -12.48
C LEU A 102 14.39 -15.18 -11.81
N ALA A 103 14.53 -13.93 -11.37
CA ALA A 103 15.59 -13.47 -10.50
C ALA A 103 14.93 -12.90 -9.22
N VAL A 104 15.20 -13.52 -8.07
CA VAL A 104 14.61 -13.14 -6.77
C VAL A 104 15.61 -12.30 -5.96
N TYR A 105 15.16 -11.18 -5.41
CA TYR A 105 16.00 -10.26 -4.62
C TYR A 105 15.36 -10.05 -3.24
N LYS A 106 15.76 -10.83 -2.22
CA LYS A 106 15.19 -10.73 -0.86
C LYS A 106 15.74 -9.48 -0.16
N VAL A 107 14.91 -8.44 -0.06
CA VAL A 107 15.21 -7.14 0.58
C VAL A 107 14.33 -6.82 1.80
N CYS A 108 13.38 -7.69 2.12
CA CYS A 108 12.44 -7.53 3.23
C CYS A 108 12.54 -8.70 4.22
N PHE A 109 12.38 -8.40 5.50
CA PHE A 109 12.39 -9.33 6.63
C PHE A 109 11.22 -8.96 7.55
N GLY A 110 10.30 -9.91 7.77
CA GLY A 110 8.96 -9.60 8.31
C GLY A 110 8.26 -8.50 7.49
N MET A 111 7.79 -7.45 8.17
CA MET A 111 7.13 -6.28 7.56
C MET A 111 8.11 -5.15 7.15
N PHE A 112 9.42 -5.32 7.35
CA PHE A 112 10.41 -4.26 7.14
C PHE A 112 11.27 -4.52 5.90
N CYS A 113 11.46 -3.49 5.08
CA CYS A 113 12.34 -3.52 3.90
C CYS A 113 13.36 -2.39 4.03
N ASP A 114 14.64 -2.72 4.17
CA ASP A 114 15.68 -1.70 4.36
C ASP A 114 15.94 -0.92 3.06
N GLY A 115 15.91 0.41 3.11
CA GLY A 115 16.20 1.25 1.93
C GLY A 115 17.59 0.99 1.33
N SER A 116 18.56 0.59 2.15
CA SER A 116 19.90 0.17 1.70
C SER A 116 19.90 -1.19 0.99
N ALA A 117 19.04 -2.13 1.44
CA ALA A 117 18.84 -3.42 0.77
C ALA A 117 18.09 -3.25 -0.56
N ILE A 118 17.08 -2.38 -0.60
CA ILE A 118 16.35 -2.00 -1.81
C ILE A 118 17.31 -1.44 -2.88
N LEU A 119 18.16 -0.47 -2.54
CA LEU A 119 19.13 0.10 -3.49
C LEU A 119 20.15 -0.94 -3.97
N ALA A 120 20.68 -1.78 -3.07
CA ALA A 120 21.61 -2.84 -3.45
C ALA A 120 20.99 -3.86 -4.43
N ALA A 121 19.71 -4.21 -4.23
CA ALA A 121 18.98 -5.05 -5.16
C ALA A 121 18.68 -4.37 -6.50
N PHE A 122 18.43 -3.05 -6.53
CA PHE A 122 18.34 -2.31 -7.79
C PHE A 122 19.66 -2.35 -8.56
N ASP A 123 20.79 -2.05 -7.92
CA ASP A 123 22.11 -2.08 -8.56
C ASP A 123 22.45 -3.48 -9.12
N ASP A 124 22.25 -4.54 -8.33
CA ASP A 124 22.50 -5.91 -8.77
C ASP A 124 21.52 -6.36 -9.87
N ALA A 125 20.22 -6.02 -9.79
CA ALA A 125 19.25 -6.38 -10.83
C ALA A 125 19.48 -5.63 -12.16
N ILE A 126 19.95 -4.38 -12.07
CA ILE A 126 20.43 -3.59 -13.20
C ILE A 126 21.67 -4.27 -13.83
N ALA A 127 22.60 -4.77 -13.01
CA ALA A 127 23.81 -5.45 -13.48
C ALA A 127 23.55 -6.86 -14.04
N ASP A 128 22.60 -7.60 -13.46
CA ASP A 128 22.11 -8.89 -13.94
C ASP A 128 21.24 -8.75 -15.21
N GLY A 129 20.86 -7.52 -15.58
CA GLY A 129 20.23 -7.20 -16.87
C GLY A 129 18.74 -7.55 -16.96
N VAL A 130 17.98 -7.40 -15.87
CA VAL A 130 16.54 -7.72 -15.85
C VAL A 130 15.73 -6.79 -16.78
N ASP A 131 14.69 -7.33 -17.42
CA ASP A 131 13.84 -6.57 -18.34
C ASP A 131 12.78 -5.69 -17.64
N VAL A 132 12.29 -6.15 -16.48
CA VAL A 132 11.19 -5.59 -15.70
C VAL A 132 11.45 -5.83 -14.21
N LEU A 133 11.10 -4.86 -13.36
CA LEU A 133 11.16 -4.92 -11.90
C LEU A 133 9.75 -4.78 -11.31
N SER A 134 9.38 -5.73 -10.44
CA SER A 134 8.04 -5.87 -9.85
C SER A 134 8.09 -5.67 -8.34
N LEU A 135 7.88 -4.45 -7.86
CA LEU A 135 8.04 -4.07 -6.46
C LEU A 135 6.70 -4.02 -5.72
N SER A 136 6.47 -5.02 -4.88
CA SER A 136 5.33 -5.10 -3.95
C SER A 136 5.66 -4.49 -2.58
N LEU A 137 6.32 -3.33 -2.58
CA LEU A 137 6.78 -2.59 -1.39
C LEU A 137 6.66 -1.07 -1.64
N GLY A 138 6.72 -0.27 -0.58
CA GLY A 138 6.65 1.19 -0.63
C GLY A 138 6.89 1.82 0.75
N GLY A 139 6.98 3.15 0.80
CA GLY A 139 7.02 3.90 2.06
C GLY A 139 5.64 4.04 2.73
N LEU A 140 5.59 4.62 3.93
CA LEU A 140 4.34 4.95 4.61
C LEU A 140 3.82 6.34 4.18
N PRO A 141 2.51 6.53 3.90
CA PRO A 141 1.96 7.81 3.45
C PRO A 141 2.05 8.96 4.47
N GLU A 142 2.20 8.64 5.76
CA GLU A 142 2.39 9.65 6.82
C GLU A 142 3.79 10.29 6.78
N THR A 143 4.78 9.56 6.26
CA THR A 143 6.18 9.97 6.14
C THR A 143 6.64 9.91 4.68
N PRO A 144 6.04 10.69 3.76
CA PRO A 144 6.44 10.69 2.36
C PRO A 144 7.85 11.25 2.26
N ALA A 145 8.80 10.39 1.93
CA ALA A 145 10.20 10.76 1.77
C ALA A 145 10.34 11.59 0.49
N GLU A 146 10.75 12.87 0.61
CA GLU A 146 11.07 13.73 -0.55
C GLU A 146 11.84 12.92 -1.59
N LEU A 147 11.53 13.08 -2.88
CA LEU A 147 12.00 12.22 -4.00
C LEU A 147 13.53 11.98 -4.05
N ILE A 148 14.31 12.84 -3.40
CA ILE A 148 15.77 12.77 -3.23
C ILE A 148 16.25 11.81 -2.12
N ASN A 149 15.31 11.27 -1.32
CA ASN A 149 15.49 10.34 -0.21
C ASN A 149 14.66 9.05 -0.37
N ASP A 150 13.71 9.01 -1.31
CA ASP A 150 12.95 7.80 -1.66
C ASP A 150 13.85 6.81 -2.41
N THR A 151 14.22 5.73 -1.72
CA THR A 151 15.10 4.68 -2.26
C THR A 151 14.46 3.87 -3.39
N VAL A 152 13.13 3.79 -3.43
CA VAL A 152 12.41 3.14 -4.54
C VAL A 152 12.44 4.04 -5.76
N ALA A 153 12.17 5.34 -5.59
CA ALA A 153 12.24 6.31 -6.68
C ALA A 153 13.65 6.42 -7.28
N ILE A 154 14.70 6.50 -6.45
CA ILE A 154 16.10 6.60 -6.91
C ILE A 154 16.52 5.34 -7.67
N GLY A 155 16.31 4.15 -7.10
CA GLY A 155 16.64 2.89 -7.78
C GLY A 155 15.84 2.71 -9.08
N ALA A 156 14.56 3.08 -9.07
CA ALA A 156 13.71 3.01 -10.25
C ALA A 156 14.15 3.98 -11.36
N PHE A 157 14.73 5.14 -11.01
CA PHE A 157 15.27 6.08 -11.99
C PHE A 157 16.41 5.43 -12.76
N HIS A 158 17.38 4.82 -12.06
CA HIS A 158 18.50 4.12 -12.69
C HIS A 158 18.10 2.90 -13.52
N ALA A 159 17.03 2.20 -13.12
CA ALA A 159 16.46 1.12 -13.91
C ALA A 159 15.86 1.64 -15.23
N VAL A 160 15.05 2.71 -15.16
CA VAL A 160 14.39 3.30 -16.35
C VAL A 160 15.39 3.99 -17.29
N GLU A 161 16.46 4.61 -16.77
CA GLU A 161 17.62 5.09 -17.56
C GLU A 161 18.24 4.00 -18.46
N ARG A 162 18.03 2.71 -18.14
CA ARG A 162 18.58 1.56 -18.85
C ARG A 162 17.52 0.74 -19.60
N GLY A 163 16.29 1.27 -19.73
CA GLY A 163 15.20 0.60 -20.42
C GLY A 163 14.55 -0.55 -19.65
N ILE A 164 14.77 -0.63 -18.33
CA ILE A 164 14.09 -1.56 -17.43
C ILE A 164 12.78 -0.91 -16.98
N VAL A 165 11.66 -1.62 -17.11
CA VAL A 165 10.36 -1.09 -16.67
C VAL A 165 10.17 -1.37 -15.18
N VAL A 166 9.80 -0.37 -14.38
CA VAL A 166 9.57 -0.55 -12.93
C VAL A 166 8.09 -0.38 -12.62
N VAL A 167 7.52 -1.43 -12.03
CA VAL A 167 6.11 -1.51 -11.62
C VAL A 167 6.07 -1.57 -10.09
N CYS A 168 5.27 -0.72 -9.47
CA CYS A 168 5.13 -0.68 -8.01
C CYS A 168 3.67 -0.72 -7.57
N ALA A 169 3.42 -1.34 -6.41
CA ALA A 169 2.14 -1.25 -5.70
C ALA A 169 1.85 0.19 -5.25
N ALA A 170 0.59 0.65 -5.32
CA ALA A 170 0.20 2.00 -4.93
C ALA A 170 0.12 2.25 -3.41
N GLY A 171 0.07 1.19 -2.59
CA GLY A 171 -0.16 1.24 -1.13
C GLY A 171 -1.52 0.63 -0.74
N ASN A 172 -1.71 0.37 0.56
CA ASN A 172 -2.92 -0.28 1.10
C ASN A 172 -3.62 0.59 2.17
N ASP A 173 -3.39 1.90 2.13
CA ASP A 173 -3.78 2.89 3.13
C ASP A 173 -5.01 3.73 2.68
N GLY A 174 -5.76 3.21 1.71
CA GLY A 174 -7.04 3.74 1.26
C GLY A 174 -8.17 3.52 2.30
N PRO A 175 -9.33 4.17 2.13
CA PRO A 175 -9.74 4.96 0.96
C PRO A 175 -9.39 6.45 1.10
N SER A 176 -8.61 6.83 2.11
CA SER A 176 -8.24 8.24 2.36
C SER A 176 -7.50 8.82 1.14
N PRO A 177 -7.81 10.05 0.69
CA PRO A 177 -7.01 10.74 -0.33
C PRO A 177 -5.61 11.03 0.21
N TYR A 178 -4.63 11.22 -0.67
CA TYR A 178 -3.21 11.41 -0.34
C TYR A 178 -2.54 10.19 0.33
N SER A 179 -3.05 8.98 0.07
CA SER A 179 -2.49 7.71 0.57
C SER A 179 -1.61 6.96 -0.44
N VAL A 180 -1.57 7.41 -1.71
CA VAL A 180 -0.71 6.82 -2.75
C VAL A 180 0.79 7.00 -2.45
N VAL A 181 1.56 5.94 -2.69
CA VAL A 181 3.03 5.91 -2.62
C VAL A 181 3.61 5.34 -3.91
N ASN A 182 4.95 5.31 -4.04
CA ASN A 182 5.66 4.92 -5.27
C ASN A 182 5.24 5.74 -6.50
N ASP A 183 5.02 7.04 -6.32
CA ASP A 183 4.41 7.91 -7.33
C ASP A 183 5.41 8.59 -8.29
N ALA A 184 6.72 8.34 -8.20
CA ALA A 184 7.69 8.93 -9.11
C ALA A 184 7.29 8.72 -10.60
N PRO A 185 7.40 9.70 -11.52
CA PRO A 185 6.81 9.60 -12.86
C PRO A 185 7.27 8.38 -13.67
N TRP A 186 8.52 7.98 -13.52
CA TRP A 186 9.12 6.82 -14.19
C TRP A 186 8.65 5.46 -13.64
N ILE A 187 8.06 5.39 -12.44
CA ILE A 187 7.43 4.19 -11.88
C ILE A 187 6.00 4.05 -12.43
N LEU A 188 5.61 2.85 -12.88
CA LEU A 188 4.23 2.48 -13.17
C LEU A 188 3.53 2.07 -11.87
N THR A 189 2.70 2.97 -11.32
CA THR A 189 2.08 2.83 -9.99
C THR A 189 0.71 2.14 -10.08
N VAL A 190 0.46 1.07 -9.31
CA VAL A 190 -0.68 0.15 -9.53
C VAL A 190 -1.67 0.08 -8.35
N ALA A 191 -2.93 0.45 -8.61
CA ALA A 191 -4.07 0.29 -7.71
C ALA A 191 -4.69 -1.12 -7.78
N ALA A 192 -5.47 -1.49 -6.76
CA ALA A 192 -6.10 -2.80 -6.63
C ALA A 192 -7.61 -2.76 -6.94
N SER A 193 -8.07 -3.75 -7.71
CA SER A 193 -9.47 -3.96 -8.05
C SER A 193 -9.98 -5.37 -7.76
N THR A 194 -11.31 -5.52 -7.73
CA THR A 194 -12.00 -6.82 -7.64
C THR A 194 -12.07 -7.53 -9.00
N ILE A 195 -12.29 -8.84 -8.95
CA ILE A 195 -12.60 -9.68 -10.12
C ILE A 195 -14.06 -10.14 -10.09
N ASP A 196 -14.53 -10.70 -11.20
CA ASP A 196 -15.84 -11.32 -11.41
C ASP A 196 -16.04 -12.66 -10.67
N ARG A 197 -15.30 -12.89 -9.57
CA ARG A 197 -15.34 -14.12 -8.77
C ARG A 197 -15.25 -13.80 -7.27
N ASP A 198 -16.40 -13.76 -6.61
CA ASP A 198 -16.55 -13.45 -5.17
C ASP A 198 -16.45 -14.71 -4.30
N LEU A 199 -16.21 -14.53 -2.99
CA LEU A 199 -16.05 -15.59 -1.99
C LEU A 199 -17.05 -15.36 -0.84
N GLN A 200 -18.18 -16.07 -0.89
CA GLN A 200 -19.34 -15.80 -0.04
C GLN A 200 -19.53 -16.88 1.04
N SER A 201 -19.89 -16.45 2.24
CA SER A 201 -20.13 -17.25 3.43
C SER A 201 -21.45 -16.81 4.06
N ASP A 202 -22.55 -17.07 3.36
CA ASP A 202 -23.87 -16.53 3.75
C ASP A 202 -24.37 -17.04 5.10
N VAL A 203 -25.17 -16.21 5.76
CA VAL A 203 -25.92 -16.59 6.97
C VAL A 203 -27.36 -16.91 6.56
N VAL A 204 -27.82 -18.13 6.87
CA VAL A 204 -29.24 -18.50 6.70
C VAL A 204 -29.93 -18.36 8.04
N LEU A 205 -31.10 -17.72 8.06
CA LEU A 205 -31.91 -17.45 9.25
C LEU A 205 -33.08 -18.44 9.36
N GLY A 206 -33.69 -18.57 10.54
CA GLY A 206 -34.75 -19.57 10.81
C GLY A 206 -36.07 -19.40 10.04
N ASP A 207 -36.27 -18.24 9.41
CA ASP A 207 -37.34 -17.97 8.44
C ASP A 207 -36.97 -18.35 6.99
N ASN A 208 -35.74 -18.83 6.77
CA ASN A 208 -35.05 -19.05 5.50
C ASN A 208 -34.60 -17.78 4.75
N THR A 209 -34.61 -16.61 5.41
CA THR A 209 -33.94 -15.41 4.88
C THR A 209 -32.44 -15.67 4.77
N ILE A 210 -31.85 -15.33 3.62
CA ILE A 210 -30.41 -15.44 3.35
C ILE A 210 -29.80 -14.04 3.45
N ILE A 211 -28.87 -13.88 4.38
CA ILE A 211 -28.05 -12.68 4.57
C ILE A 211 -26.70 -12.92 3.89
N LYS A 212 -26.33 -12.03 2.95
CA LYS A 212 -25.08 -12.14 2.20
C LYS A 212 -23.87 -11.77 3.04
N GLY A 213 -22.83 -12.60 3.01
CA GLY A 213 -21.61 -12.42 3.79
C GLY A 213 -20.34 -12.82 3.07
N ARG A 214 -19.20 -12.25 3.47
CA ARG A 214 -17.86 -12.55 2.93
C ARG A 214 -16.96 -13.13 4.02
N ALA A 215 -16.34 -14.26 3.69
CA ALA A 215 -15.26 -14.91 4.43
C ALA A 215 -14.73 -16.11 3.64
N ILE A 216 -13.58 -16.63 4.06
CA ILE A 216 -13.07 -17.95 3.74
C ILE A 216 -13.13 -18.78 5.04
N ASN A 217 -14.10 -19.67 5.17
CA ASN A 217 -14.19 -20.63 6.26
C ASN A 217 -14.73 -21.98 5.76
N PHE A 218 -14.47 -23.02 6.56
CA PHE A 218 -14.88 -24.41 6.32
C PHE A 218 -15.91 -24.87 7.36
N SER A 219 -16.87 -23.98 7.69
CA SER A 219 -17.89 -24.13 8.74
C SER A 219 -18.34 -25.59 8.95
N PRO A 220 -18.06 -26.21 10.13
CA PRO A 220 -18.57 -27.53 10.49
C PRO A 220 -20.06 -27.50 10.91
N LEU A 221 -20.77 -26.39 10.72
CA LEU A 221 -22.19 -26.29 11.04
C LEU A 221 -23.06 -26.98 9.98
N SER A 222 -24.24 -27.41 10.41
CA SER A 222 -25.30 -27.89 9.52
C SER A 222 -25.76 -26.77 8.58
N ASN A 223 -25.96 -27.05 7.29
CA ASN A 223 -26.55 -26.11 6.31
C ASN A 223 -28.01 -25.72 6.59
N SER A 224 -28.57 -26.11 7.74
CA SER A 224 -29.94 -25.80 8.16
C SER A 224 -29.90 -24.83 9.35
N PRO A 225 -30.69 -23.76 9.35
CA PRO A 225 -30.68 -22.74 10.40
C PRO A 225 -31.28 -23.29 11.71
N LYS A 226 -30.42 -23.81 12.59
CA LYS A 226 -30.84 -24.51 13.82
C LYS A 226 -30.00 -24.16 15.05
N TYR A 227 -29.00 -23.28 14.90
CA TYR A 227 -28.13 -22.85 15.98
C TYR A 227 -28.66 -21.52 16.53
N PRO A 228 -28.89 -21.38 17.85
CA PRO A 228 -29.38 -20.12 18.40
C PRO A 228 -28.39 -18.99 18.09
N ILE A 229 -28.93 -17.81 17.76
CA ILE A 229 -28.14 -16.62 17.45
C ILE A 229 -28.44 -15.52 18.49
N ILE A 230 -27.43 -14.72 18.85
CA ILE A 230 -27.54 -13.66 19.86
C ILE A 230 -26.74 -12.43 19.45
N TYR A 231 -27.28 -11.24 19.67
CA TYR A 231 -26.57 -9.98 19.49
C TYR A 231 -25.72 -9.66 20.73
N GLY A 232 -24.49 -9.16 20.53
CA GLY A 232 -23.51 -8.92 21.59
C GLY A 232 -24.03 -8.05 22.75
N GLU A 233 -24.86 -7.04 22.45
CA GLU A 233 -25.54 -6.21 23.47
C GLU A 233 -26.42 -7.04 24.42
N SER A 234 -27.20 -7.98 23.89
CA SER A 234 -28.00 -8.91 24.70
C SER A 234 -27.12 -9.86 25.53
N ALA A 235 -25.91 -10.15 25.02
CA ALA A 235 -24.91 -10.98 25.67
C ALA A 235 -24.03 -10.23 26.69
N LYS A 236 -24.18 -8.90 26.87
CA LYS A 236 -23.35 -8.05 27.77
C LYS A 236 -23.10 -8.67 29.16
N ALA A 237 -21.84 -8.65 29.60
CA ALA A 237 -21.42 -8.98 30.97
C ALA A 237 -21.89 -7.93 31.99
N ASN A 238 -21.86 -8.24 33.29
CA ASN A 238 -22.32 -7.29 34.31
C ASN A 238 -21.37 -6.08 34.50
N SER A 239 -20.07 -6.27 34.26
CA SER A 239 -18.99 -5.30 34.48
C SER A 239 -18.78 -4.27 33.36
N THR A 240 -19.34 -4.51 32.17
CA THR A 240 -19.02 -3.74 30.94
C THR A 240 -20.15 -2.83 30.47
N ASN A 241 -19.84 -1.87 29.59
CA ASN A 241 -20.85 -1.02 28.97
C ASN A 241 -21.47 -1.69 27.72
N ILE A 242 -22.48 -1.05 27.13
CA ILE A 242 -23.22 -1.58 25.96
C ILE A 242 -22.40 -1.54 24.67
N ALA A 243 -21.53 -0.54 24.49
CA ALA A 243 -20.70 -0.40 23.29
C ALA A 243 -19.72 -1.58 23.16
N ASP A 244 -18.93 -1.85 24.21
CA ASP A 244 -17.97 -2.96 24.23
C ASP A 244 -18.64 -4.30 23.93
N ALA A 245 -19.83 -4.53 24.49
CA ALA A 245 -20.56 -5.77 24.29
C ALA A 245 -21.20 -5.90 22.91
N ARG A 246 -21.77 -4.83 22.32
CA ARG A 246 -22.21 -4.90 20.91
C ARG A 246 -21.03 -5.13 19.96
N GLN A 247 -19.86 -4.56 20.26
CA GLN A 247 -18.62 -4.71 19.50
C GLN A 247 -17.88 -6.02 19.81
N CYS A 248 -18.33 -6.78 20.81
CA CYS A 248 -17.73 -8.05 21.27
C CYS A 248 -16.24 -7.93 21.63
N HIS A 249 -15.87 -6.86 22.33
CA HIS A 249 -14.53 -6.67 22.88
C HIS A 249 -14.19 -7.76 23.93
N GLU A 250 -12.90 -7.90 24.22
CA GLU A 250 -12.39 -8.79 25.27
C GLU A 250 -13.09 -8.50 26.62
N ASP A 251 -13.39 -9.57 27.38
CA ASP A 251 -14.17 -9.55 28.64
C ASP A 251 -15.57 -8.88 28.61
N SER A 252 -16.08 -8.47 27.43
CA SER A 252 -17.35 -7.73 27.33
C SER A 252 -18.62 -8.56 27.46
N LEU A 253 -18.54 -9.87 27.22
CA LEU A 253 -19.70 -10.77 27.07
C LEU A 253 -19.80 -11.80 28.21
N ASP A 254 -21.03 -12.14 28.60
CA ASP A 254 -21.34 -13.21 29.54
C ASP A 254 -21.30 -14.58 28.84
N GLY A 255 -20.32 -15.41 29.20
CA GLY A 255 -20.17 -16.76 28.65
C GLY A 255 -21.40 -17.65 28.80
N ASN A 256 -22.24 -17.46 29.82
CA ASN A 256 -23.49 -18.23 29.96
C ASN A 256 -24.52 -17.86 28.89
N LYS A 257 -24.46 -16.63 28.35
CA LYS A 257 -25.33 -16.16 27.27
C LYS A 257 -24.79 -16.52 25.89
N VAL A 258 -23.47 -16.59 25.74
CA VAL A 258 -22.73 -16.86 24.48
C VAL A 258 -22.62 -18.36 24.16
N LYS A 259 -22.38 -19.20 25.16
CA LYS A 259 -22.03 -20.62 24.97
C LYS A 259 -23.05 -21.38 24.11
N GLY A 260 -22.57 -22.02 23.05
CA GLY A 260 -23.37 -22.80 22.12
C GLY A 260 -24.17 -21.98 21.10
N LYS A 261 -23.92 -20.67 20.98
CA LYS A 261 -24.61 -19.76 20.04
C LYS A 261 -23.69 -19.18 18.98
N ILE A 262 -24.30 -18.71 17.90
CA ILE A 262 -23.68 -17.76 16.95
C ILE A 262 -23.83 -16.36 17.56
N VAL A 263 -22.77 -15.56 17.60
CA VAL A 263 -22.82 -14.18 18.12
C VAL A 263 -22.76 -13.18 16.97
N VAL A 264 -23.64 -12.18 17.00
CA VAL A 264 -23.62 -11.01 16.10
C VAL A 264 -22.94 -9.86 16.81
N CYS A 265 -21.94 -9.28 16.16
CA CYS A 265 -21.16 -8.16 16.67
C CYS A 265 -21.23 -6.99 15.69
N ASP A 266 -21.45 -5.78 16.20
CA ASP A 266 -21.56 -4.54 15.43
C ASP A 266 -20.25 -3.76 15.48
N GLY A 267 -19.59 -3.60 14.33
CA GLY A 267 -18.37 -2.79 14.17
C GLY A 267 -18.65 -1.29 14.06
N LYS A 268 -19.91 -0.84 14.14
CA LYS A 268 -20.25 0.57 14.09
C LYS A 268 -19.64 1.33 15.27
N ASP A 269 -19.07 2.50 14.98
CA ASP A 269 -18.42 3.40 15.95
C ASP A 269 -17.32 2.69 16.77
N ASP A 270 -16.69 1.64 16.23
CA ASP A 270 -15.60 0.92 16.88
C ASP A 270 -14.29 1.71 16.79
N GLY A 271 -13.83 2.23 17.93
CA GLY A 271 -12.57 2.94 18.07
C GLY A 271 -11.43 2.06 18.61
N TYR A 272 -11.69 0.77 18.83
CA TYR A 272 -10.68 -0.20 19.26
C TYR A 272 -9.97 -0.79 18.04
N VAL A 273 -8.71 -1.17 18.19
CA VAL A 273 -7.97 -1.90 17.14
C VAL A 273 -8.37 -3.40 17.15
N SER A 274 -9.68 -3.69 17.18
CA SER A 274 -10.24 -5.03 17.35
C SER A 274 -10.79 -5.60 16.04
N ASN A 275 -9.89 -6.09 15.19
CA ASN A 275 -10.28 -6.74 13.93
C ASN A 275 -11.12 -8.01 14.16
N THR A 276 -11.75 -8.53 13.10
CA THR A 276 -12.65 -9.70 13.18
C THR A 276 -12.03 -10.92 13.87
N TYR A 277 -10.71 -11.15 13.79
CA TYR A 277 -10.04 -12.25 14.48
C TYR A 277 -10.10 -12.12 16.01
N THR A 278 -9.85 -10.92 16.55
CA THR A 278 -9.95 -10.69 18.01
C THR A 278 -11.37 -10.89 18.54
N LYS A 279 -12.39 -10.53 17.75
CA LYS A 279 -13.80 -10.80 18.05
C LYS A 279 -14.12 -12.30 17.96
N ILE A 280 -13.55 -13.03 16.99
CA ILE A 280 -13.64 -14.50 16.89
C ILE A 280 -13.08 -15.14 18.16
N ASP A 281 -11.85 -14.85 18.55
CA ASP A 281 -11.20 -15.52 19.67
C ASP A 281 -11.89 -15.22 21.00
N SER A 282 -12.39 -13.99 21.20
CA SER A 282 -13.21 -13.61 22.36
C SER A 282 -14.50 -14.44 22.46
N VAL A 283 -15.28 -14.55 21.38
CA VAL A 283 -16.52 -15.33 21.35
C VAL A 283 -16.26 -16.85 21.50
N LYS A 284 -15.19 -17.34 20.87
CA LYS A 284 -14.75 -18.74 20.87
C LYS A 284 -14.22 -19.19 22.23
N ALA A 285 -13.50 -18.33 22.97
CA ALA A 285 -13.06 -18.58 24.34
C ALA A 285 -14.26 -18.78 25.30
N LEU A 286 -15.35 -18.05 25.07
CA LEU A 286 -16.62 -18.17 25.80
C LEU A 286 -17.50 -19.35 25.32
N GLY A 287 -17.00 -20.18 24.38
CA GLY A 287 -17.72 -21.34 23.85
C GLY A 287 -18.83 -20.99 22.87
N GLY A 288 -18.81 -19.79 22.27
CA GLY A 288 -19.59 -19.48 21.07
C GLY A 288 -19.14 -20.34 19.89
N ILE A 289 -20.07 -20.67 19.00
CA ILE A 289 -19.88 -21.62 17.90
C ILE A 289 -19.88 -20.96 16.50
N GLY A 290 -19.98 -19.63 16.46
CA GLY A 290 -19.83 -18.85 15.24
C GLY A 290 -19.92 -17.34 15.48
N LEU A 291 -19.54 -16.56 14.49
CA LEU A 291 -19.54 -15.10 14.50
C LEU A 291 -20.22 -14.54 13.24
N VAL A 292 -20.99 -13.46 13.40
CA VAL A 292 -21.39 -12.59 12.29
C VAL A 292 -20.96 -11.17 12.64
N HIS A 293 -19.97 -10.64 11.93
CA HIS A 293 -19.47 -9.28 12.16
C HIS A 293 -20.12 -8.31 11.17
N ILE A 294 -20.79 -7.27 11.66
CA ILE A 294 -21.36 -6.20 10.84
C ILE A 294 -20.27 -5.14 10.65
N SER A 295 -19.63 -5.10 9.48
CA SER A 295 -18.58 -4.13 9.16
C SER A 295 -18.42 -3.94 7.64
N GLU A 296 -17.91 -2.77 7.26
CA GLU A 296 -17.57 -2.41 5.87
C GLU A 296 -16.11 -1.94 5.73
N GLU A 297 -15.29 -2.16 6.77
CA GLU A 297 -13.85 -1.81 6.76
C GLU A 297 -13.04 -2.67 5.79
N ASP A 298 -13.36 -3.98 5.73
CA ASP A 298 -12.73 -4.96 4.86
C ASP A 298 -13.19 -4.84 3.38
N GLY A 299 -14.28 -4.09 3.13
CA GLY A 299 -14.83 -3.87 1.79
C GLY A 299 -15.16 -5.16 1.04
N ALA A 300 -14.48 -5.40 -0.08
CA ALA A 300 -14.61 -6.61 -0.89
C ALA A 300 -13.67 -7.78 -0.50
N VAL A 301 -12.86 -7.66 0.55
CA VAL A 301 -11.94 -8.72 0.98
C VAL A 301 -12.69 -9.84 1.71
N ALA A 302 -12.28 -11.10 1.47
CA ALA A 302 -12.76 -12.27 2.20
C ALA A 302 -11.60 -12.86 3.03
N PHE A 303 -11.59 -12.57 4.34
CA PHE A 303 -10.57 -13.05 5.26
C PHE A 303 -10.74 -14.52 5.64
N ASN A 304 -9.64 -15.19 5.99
CA ASN A 304 -9.60 -16.62 6.30
C ASN A 304 -9.80 -16.90 7.79
N TYR A 305 -10.93 -17.50 8.15
CA TYR A 305 -11.28 -17.89 9.52
C TYR A 305 -11.20 -19.41 9.75
N VAL A 306 -10.68 -20.14 8.76
CA VAL A 306 -10.36 -21.58 8.82
C VAL A 306 -11.59 -22.42 9.25
N ASP A 307 -11.52 -23.15 10.37
CA ASP A 307 -12.60 -24.04 10.83
C ASP A 307 -13.67 -23.33 11.66
N TYR A 308 -13.50 -22.04 11.97
CA TYR A 308 -14.47 -21.31 12.79
C TYR A 308 -15.55 -20.67 11.90
N PRO A 309 -16.85 -20.93 12.13
CA PRO A 309 -17.94 -20.36 11.35
C PRO A 309 -18.04 -18.84 11.56
N ALA A 310 -17.40 -18.06 10.69
CA ALA A 310 -17.39 -16.61 10.77
C ALA A 310 -17.59 -15.96 9.41
N THR A 311 -18.33 -14.86 9.38
CA THR A 311 -18.49 -14.01 8.19
C THR A 311 -18.63 -12.54 8.55
N VAL A 312 -18.18 -11.66 7.65
CA VAL A 312 -18.45 -10.22 7.67
C VAL A 312 -19.68 -9.93 6.80
N ILE A 313 -20.54 -9.00 7.21
CA ILE A 313 -21.75 -8.55 6.49
C ILE A 313 -21.87 -7.02 6.50
N THR A 314 -22.54 -6.45 5.49
CA THR A 314 -22.73 -4.98 5.36
C THR A 314 -23.58 -4.40 6.49
N PHE A 315 -23.51 -3.09 6.76
CA PHE A 315 -24.39 -2.43 7.74
C PHE A 315 -25.87 -2.54 7.34
N LYS A 316 -26.16 -2.50 6.03
CA LYS A 316 -27.50 -2.68 5.45
C LYS A 316 -28.07 -4.07 5.74
N ASP A 317 -27.24 -5.11 5.69
CA ASP A 317 -27.65 -6.49 5.95
C ASP A 317 -27.60 -6.84 7.44
N GLY A 318 -26.72 -6.20 8.21
CA GLY A 318 -26.73 -6.21 9.67
C GLY A 318 -28.04 -5.67 10.25
N ALA A 319 -28.57 -4.57 9.70
CA ALA A 319 -29.88 -4.04 10.11
C ALA A 319 -31.02 -5.06 9.91
N ARG A 320 -30.99 -5.83 8.81
CA ARG A 320 -31.95 -6.92 8.53
C ARG A 320 -31.79 -8.09 9.52
N LEU A 321 -30.56 -8.48 9.81
CA LEU A 321 -30.23 -9.53 10.77
C LEU A 321 -30.71 -9.18 12.18
N LEU A 322 -30.46 -7.94 12.63
CA LEU A 322 -30.91 -7.45 13.94
C LEU A 322 -32.44 -7.32 14.00
N GLN A 323 -33.10 -6.96 12.89
CA GLN A 323 -34.56 -6.98 12.80
C GLN A 323 -35.13 -8.41 12.93
N TYR A 324 -34.50 -9.42 12.33
CA TYR A 324 -34.86 -10.83 12.53
C TYR A 324 -34.66 -11.28 13.98
N ILE A 325 -33.52 -10.95 14.60
CA ILE A 325 -33.21 -11.35 15.99
C ILE A 325 -34.26 -10.78 16.97
N ASN A 326 -34.77 -9.57 16.71
CA ASN A 326 -35.79 -8.93 17.52
C ASN A 326 -37.24 -9.34 17.18
N SER A 327 -37.48 -10.13 16.13
CA SER A 327 -38.84 -10.53 15.71
C SER A 327 -39.34 -11.84 16.33
N THR A 328 -38.46 -12.61 16.98
CA THR A 328 -38.76 -13.91 17.57
C THR A 328 -38.05 -14.11 18.91
N ASN A 329 -38.71 -14.81 19.84
CA ASN A 329 -38.11 -15.17 21.13
C ASN A 329 -37.05 -16.28 21.03
N ASN A 330 -37.01 -17.00 19.91
CA ASN A 330 -36.06 -18.10 19.66
C ASN A 330 -35.40 -17.92 18.27
N PRO A 331 -34.56 -16.90 18.07
CA PRO A 331 -33.88 -16.68 16.80
C PRO A 331 -32.82 -17.77 16.58
N VAL A 332 -32.81 -18.35 15.38
CA VAL A 332 -31.84 -19.37 14.97
C VAL A 332 -31.24 -19.03 13.61
N ALA A 333 -30.02 -19.48 13.39
CA ALA A 333 -29.28 -19.28 12.15
C ALA A 333 -28.34 -20.44 11.86
N THR A 334 -27.61 -20.34 10.74
CA THR A 334 -26.36 -21.06 10.49
C THR A 334 -25.46 -20.21 9.59
N VAL A 335 -24.14 -20.28 9.79
CA VAL A 335 -23.14 -19.68 8.89
C VAL A 335 -22.66 -20.79 7.95
N LEU A 336 -22.90 -20.61 6.66
CA LEU A 336 -22.52 -21.61 5.65
C LEU A 336 -21.01 -21.63 5.40
N PRO A 337 -20.42 -22.78 5.01
CA PRO A 337 -19.05 -22.84 4.53
C PRO A 337 -18.91 -22.05 3.21
N THR A 338 -17.72 -21.49 2.96
CA THR A 338 -17.51 -20.58 1.83
C THR A 338 -17.74 -21.23 0.48
N ILE A 339 -18.48 -20.54 -0.39
CA ILE A 339 -18.67 -20.87 -1.80
C ILE A 339 -17.97 -19.84 -2.71
N ILE A 340 -17.58 -20.30 -3.90
CA ILE A 340 -17.12 -19.45 -5.00
C ILE A 340 -18.34 -19.00 -5.80
N VAL A 341 -18.50 -17.70 -6.02
CA VAL A 341 -19.56 -17.13 -6.86
C VAL A 341 -18.92 -16.57 -8.14
N PRO A 342 -19.01 -17.27 -9.29
CA PRO A 342 -18.54 -16.75 -10.58
C PRO A 342 -19.50 -15.71 -11.16
N ASP A 343 -19.06 -15.03 -12.21
CA ASP A 343 -19.81 -13.99 -12.94
C ASP A 343 -20.35 -12.86 -12.04
N TYR A 344 -19.67 -12.57 -10.93
CA TYR A 344 -20.07 -11.60 -9.92
C TYR A 344 -20.08 -10.16 -10.47
N LYS A 345 -21.08 -9.35 -10.07
CA LYS A 345 -21.31 -8.00 -10.60
C LYS A 345 -21.66 -7.00 -9.50
N PRO A 346 -21.20 -5.74 -9.59
CA PRO A 346 -20.27 -5.23 -10.60
C PRO A 346 -18.83 -5.70 -10.37
N ALA A 347 -18.08 -5.90 -11.45
CA ALA A 347 -16.63 -6.09 -11.40
C ALA A 347 -15.96 -5.58 -12.70
N PRO A 348 -14.77 -4.96 -12.65
CA PRO A 348 -14.02 -4.58 -11.45
C PRO A 348 -14.69 -3.47 -10.63
N MET A 349 -14.37 -3.43 -9.34
CA MET A 349 -14.53 -2.29 -8.43
C MET A 349 -13.18 -1.96 -7.79
N VAL A 350 -12.88 -0.67 -7.55
CA VAL A 350 -11.67 -0.28 -6.80
C VAL A 350 -11.88 -0.53 -5.32
N VAL A 351 -11.06 -1.40 -4.73
CA VAL A 351 -11.22 -1.85 -3.34
C VAL A 351 -10.83 -0.78 -2.32
N ARG A 352 -11.54 -0.75 -1.19
CA ARG A 352 -11.43 0.26 -0.13
C ARG A 352 -9.98 0.53 0.29
N PHE A 353 -9.23 -0.52 0.59
CA PHE A 353 -7.83 -0.40 1.04
C PHE A 353 -6.88 0.16 -0.03
N SER A 354 -7.19 0.07 -1.33
CA SER A 354 -6.27 0.53 -2.37
C SER A 354 -5.95 2.00 -2.16
N SER A 355 -4.67 2.36 -2.00
CA SER A 355 -4.28 3.75 -1.78
C SER A 355 -4.72 4.67 -2.93
N ARG A 356 -5.12 5.90 -2.57
CA ARG A 356 -5.75 6.89 -3.44
C ARG A 356 -4.88 8.12 -3.64
N GLY A 357 -4.94 8.70 -4.83
CA GLY A 357 -4.35 10.00 -5.12
C GLY A 357 -5.08 11.18 -4.44
N PRO A 358 -4.64 12.42 -4.71
CA PRO A 358 -3.38 12.75 -5.36
C PRO A 358 -2.18 12.61 -4.43
N SER A 359 -1.00 12.48 -5.03
CA SER A 359 0.34 12.44 -4.44
C SER A 359 0.56 13.50 -3.35
N SER A 360 1.44 13.18 -2.41
CA SER A 360 1.96 14.10 -1.40
C SER A 360 3.36 14.64 -1.73
N LEU A 361 4.00 14.17 -2.81
CA LEU A 361 5.45 14.20 -2.99
C LEU A 361 6.03 15.45 -3.65
N SER A 362 5.20 16.37 -4.14
CA SER A 362 5.67 17.52 -4.93
C SER A 362 4.72 18.73 -4.85
N SER A 363 5.22 19.93 -5.21
CA SER A 363 4.82 21.28 -4.76
C SER A 363 3.57 21.94 -5.43
N ASN A 364 3.38 23.28 -5.36
CA ASN A 364 2.19 24.12 -5.75
C ASN A 364 1.16 24.52 -4.66
N ILE A 365 0.46 25.65 -4.90
CA ILE A 365 -0.18 26.54 -3.92
C ILE A 365 -1.70 26.34 -3.82
N LEU A 366 -2.19 26.09 -2.60
CA LEU A 366 -3.53 26.49 -2.15
C LEU A 366 -3.53 26.74 -0.63
N LYS A 367 -4.34 27.69 -0.14
CA LYS A 367 -4.60 27.94 1.30
C LYS A 367 -5.97 27.36 1.67
N VAL A 368 -6.05 26.06 1.92
CA VAL A 368 -7.27 25.46 2.51
C VAL A 368 -7.16 25.47 4.03
N ARG A 369 -8.14 26.09 4.72
CA ARG A 369 -8.35 25.83 6.15
C ARG A 369 -9.01 24.46 6.28
N TYR A 370 -8.27 23.46 6.78
CA TYR A 370 -8.90 22.33 7.44
C TYR A 370 -9.01 22.69 8.93
N ASN A 371 -10.19 23.10 9.37
CA ASN A 371 -10.51 23.11 10.80
C ASN A 371 -10.70 21.67 11.28
N ASP A 372 -10.74 21.48 12.60
CA ASP A 372 -11.27 20.26 13.24
C ASP A 372 -10.52 18.96 12.90
N ARG A 373 -9.19 18.97 13.10
CA ARG A 373 -8.41 17.76 13.40
C ARG A 373 -7.63 17.93 14.71
N ILE A 374 -7.72 16.91 15.56
CA ILE A 374 -6.97 16.82 16.82
C ILE A 374 -5.47 16.72 16.51
N ILE A 375 -4.64 17.49 17.22
CA ILE A 375 -3.18 17.43 17.09
C ILE A 375 -2.65 16.44 18.12
N TYR A 376 -2.25 15.26 17.66
CA TYR A 376 -1.52 14.29 18.49
C TYR A 376 -0.08 14.77 18.71
N ILE A 377 0.33 14.87 19.99
CA ILE A 377 1.71 15.19 20.37
C ILE A 377 2.29 13.99 21.11
N SER A 378 3.25 13.31 20.49
CA SER A 378 4.04 12.27 21.15
C SER A 378 5.14 12.90 22.01
N ILE A 379 5.12 12.65 23.32
CA ILE A 379 6.16 13.09 24.25
C ILE A 379 6.98 11.89 24.70
N TYR A 380 8.27 11.90 24.36
CA TYR A 380 9.23 10.86 24.76
C TYR A 380 9.89 11.24 26.09
N ILE A 381 9.73 10.38 27.11
CA ILE A 381 10.38 10.54 28.42
C ILE A 381 11.37 9.38 28.62
N TYR A 382 12.63 9.74 28.89
CA TYR A 382 13.71 8.79 29.19
C TYR A 382 13.90 8.68 30.70
N ILE A 383 13.72 7.48 31.25
CA ILE A 383 13.95 7.19 32.67
C ILE A 383 15.14 6.24 32.80
N TYR A 384 16.16 6.69 33.51
CA TYR A 384 17.35 5.90 33.85
C TYR A 384 17.23 5.37 35.27
N ILE A 385 17.41 4.06 35.44
CA ILE A 385 17.43 3.38 36.73
C ILE A 385 18.87 2.95 37.03
N TYR A 386 19.31 3.16 38.27
CA TYR A 386 20.65 2.77 38.74
C TYR A 386 20.53 1.85 39.95
N LYS A 387 21.13 0.67 39.87
CA LYS A 387 21.27 -0.29 40.99
C LYS A 387 22.40 0.15 41.92
N ARG A 388 22.24 -0.07 43.23
CA ARG A 388 23.22 0.31 44.27
C ARG A 388 23.97 -0.93 44.78
N ASN A 389 25.29 -0.94 44.58
CA ASN A 389 26.37 -1.85 45.04
C ASN A 389 26.07 -3.34 45.35
N ASP A 390 26.95 -4.22 44.88
CA ASP A 390 26.75 -5.66 44.84
C ASP A 390 26.67 -6.42 46.17
N SER A 391 25.82 -7.44 46.18
CA SER A 391 26.25 -8.84 46.41
C SER A 391 25.28 -9.82 45.74
N LEU A 392 25.66 -11.10 45.68
CA LEU A 392 25.14 -12.10 44.74
C LEU A 392 23.78 -12.70 45.16
N ILE A 393 22.74 -12.59 44.31
CA ILE A 393 21.64 -13.57 44.23
C ILE A 393 21.36 -13.88 42.75
N SER A 394 21.07 -15.15 42.45
CA SER A 394 21.03 -15.73 41.10
C SER A 394 19.73 -15.48 40.31
N ARG A 395 19.88 -15.32 38.99
CA ARG A 395 18.88 -15.59 37.92
C ARG A 395 17.41 -15.23 38.24
N LEU A 396 17.00 -14.03 37.82
CA LEU A 396 15.61 -13.72 37.50
C LEU A 396 15.51 -13.37 36.00
N ASN A 397 14.93 -14.25 35.20
CA ASN A 397 14.48 -13.90 33.85
C ASN A 397 13.26 -12.99 33.98
N LEU A 398 13.44 -11.68 33.79
CA LEU A 398 12.34 -10.71 33.86
C LEU A 398 11.76 -10.33 32.49
N ALA A 399 11.86 -11.23 31.51
CA ALA A 399 11.09 -11.19 30.27
C ALA A 399 9.61 -11.55 30.55
N LYS A 400 8.91 -10.68 31.28
CA LYS A 400 7.47 -10.69 31.50
C LYS A 400 6.92 -9.30 31.21
N PHE A 401 5.88 -9.23 30.40
CA PHE A 401 5.02 -8.05 30.34
C PHE A 401 4.39 -7.84 31.73
N ILE A 402 4.84 -6.82 32.45
CA ILE A 402 4.18 -6.35 33.67
C ILE A 402 3.32 -5.15 33.28
N SER A 403 2.03 -5.39 33.08
CA SER A 403 1.04 -4.31 33.00
C SER A 403 0.92 -3.68 34.38
N PHE A 404 1.57 -2.54 34.58
CA PHE A 404 1.30 -1.67 35.73
C PHE A 404 0.00 -0.92 35.47
N GLY A 405 -1.05 -1.25 36.21
CA GLY A 405 -2.34 -0.57 36.11
C GLY A 405 -2.21 0.93 36.40
N ASN A 406 -2.84 1.74 35.54
CA ASN A 406 -3.10 3.19 35.65
C ASN A 406 -2.21 3.97 36.63
N LEU A 407 -1.00 4.32 36.20
CA LEU A 407 -0.26 5.44 36.79
C LEU A 407 -0.96 6.76 36.41
N CYS A 408 -1.80 7.25 37.32
CA CYS A 408 -2.43 8.56 37.18
C CYS A 408 -1.45 9.68 37.57
N PHE A 409 -1.18 10.60 36.63
CA PHE A 409 -0.44 11.83 36.90
C PHE A 409 -1.39 13.02 37.02
N ILE A 410 -1.34 13.72 38.17
CA ILE A 410 -2.05 14.98 38.36
C ILE A 410 -1.15 16.15 37.97
N LEU A 411 -1.56 16.93 36.97
CA LEU A 411 -0.99 18.23 36.63
C LEU A 411 -1.96 19.34 37.03
N ASN A 412 -1.45 20.40 37.67
CA ASN A 412 -2.23 21.56 38.07
C ASN A 412 -1.73 22.81 37.31
N PHE A 413 -2.62 23.39 36.49
CA PHE A 413 -2.37 24.61 35.73
C PHE A 413 -3.45 25.64 36.05
N ASN A 414 -3.11 26.68 36.83
CA ASN A 414 -4.00 27.80 37.17
C ASN A 414 -5.43 27.37 37.57
N ASN A 415 -5.52 26.48 38.56
CA ASN A 415 -6.76 25.88 39.09
C ASN A 415 -7.48 24.87 38.18
N LEU A 416 -6.94 24.53 37.00
CA LEU A 416 -7.35 23.35 36.26
C LEU A 416 -6.52 22.13 36.73
N ILE A 417 -7.20 21.15 37.32
CA ILE A 417 -6.65 19.84 37.67
C ILE A 417 -6.86 18.91 36.47
N ILE A 418 -5.80 18.29 35.98
CA ILE A 418 -5.84 17.31 34.88
C ILE A 418 -5.24 16.00 35.38
N GLU A 419 -6.04 14.93 35.38
CA GLU A 419 -5.58 13.55 35.51
C GLU A 419 -5.16 12.99 34.15
N LEU A 420 -4.03 12.28 34.13
CA LEU A 420 -3.50 11.63 32.93
C LEU A 420 -3.24 10.14 33.20
N ASN A 421 -3.90 9.26 32.45
CA ASN A 421 -3.61 7.83 32.42
C ASN A 421 -2.67 7.49 31.25
N SER A 422 -1.65 6.64 31.48
CA SER A 422 -0.71 6.18 30.45
C SER A 422 -1.06 4.79 29.93
N SER A 423 -1.17 4.60 28.62
CA SER A 423 -1.59 3.33 28.02
C SER A 423 -0.48 2.27 27.88
N PHE A 424 0.77 2.66 27.61
CA PHE A 424 1.85 1.71 27.31
C PHE A 424 3.22 2.11 27.88
N ILE A 425 3.98 1.10 28.32
CA ILE A 425 5.37 1.19 28.76
C ILE A 425 6.16 0.15 27.97
N TYR A 426 7.31 0.52 27.40
CA TYR A 426 8.20 -0.41 26.71
C TYR A 426 9.58 -0.39 27.36
N ILE A 427 10.11 -1.57 27.68
CA ILE A 427 11.47 -1.74 28.22
C ILE A 427 12.32 -2.30 27.09
N ARG A 428 13.37 -1.58 26.70
CA ARG A 428 14.23 -1.96 25.57
C ARG A 428 15.55 -2.60 26.00
N ASP A 429 16.05 -2.23 27.17
CA ASP A 429 17.28 -2.73 27.79
C ASP A 429 17.11 -2.70 29.33
N ASP A 430 17.88 -3.52 30.06
CA ASP A 430 17.75 -3.79 31.51
C ASP A 430 17.78 -2.56 32.46
N ASN A 431 18.11 -1.36 31.97
CA ASN A 431 18.20 -0.13 32.78
C ASN A 431 17.46 1.09 32.17
N LEU A 432 16.74 0.93 31.04
CA LEU A 432 16.10 2.04 30.34
C LEU A 432 14.61 1.76 30.02
N ILE A 433 13.74 2.58 30.60
CA ILE A 433 12.29 2.53 30.37
C ILE A 433 11.89 3.64 29.42
N HIS A 434 11.20 3.29 28.34
CA HIS A 434 10.52 4.22 27.45
C HIS A 434 9.04 4.34 27.86
N LEU A 435 8.63 5.55 28.24
CA LEU A 435 7.21 5.92 28.33
C LEU A 435 6.80 6.68 27.07
N SER A 436 5.68 6.28 26.48
CA SER A 436 4.99 7.01 25.41
C SER A 436 3.62 7.46 25.91
N ILE A 437 3.44 8.77 26.09
CA ILE A 437 2.16 9.36 26.49
C ILE A 437 1.54 10.02 25.24
N ILE A 438 0.30 9.62 24.95
CA ILE A 438 -0.53 10.16 23.86
C ILE A 438 -1.68 10.93 24.51
N TYR A 439 -1.95 12.16 24.06
CA TYR A 439 -3.01 12.99 24.63
C TYR A 439 -3.69 13.90 23.58
N PRO A 440 -5.04 14.00 23.57
CA PRO A 440 -5.78 14.90 22.68
C PRO A 440 -6.00 16.28 23.33
N ILE A 441 -5.41 17.34 22.76
CA ILE A 441 -5.60 18.72 23.28
C ILE A 441 -6.86 19.36 22.67
N HIS A 442 -7.80 19.79 23.52
CA HIS A 442 -9.02 20.49 23.10
C HIS A 442 -8.75 21.99 22.84
N PRO A 443 -9.23 22.59 21.74
CA PRO A 443 -8.80 23.92 21.29
C PRO A 443 -9.53 25.09 21.98
N GLN A 444 -9.30 25.30 23.29
CA GLN A 444 -9.82 26.45 24.07
C GLN A 444 -8.77 27.10 25.00
N VAL A 445 -7.47 26.98 24.69
CA VAL A 445 -6.38 27.62 25.48
C VAL A 445 -5.72 28.73 24.66
N ASN A 446 -5.87 29.98 25.11
CA ASN A 446 -5.41 31.16 24.38
C ASN A 446 -3.87 31.33 24.50
N SER A 447 -3.18 31.46 23.36
CA SER A 447 -1.76 31.15 23.24
C SER A 447 -0.82 32.33 23.54
N SER A 448 -0.78 32.82 24.78
CA SER A 448 0.06 33.96 25.17
C SER A 448 0.93 33.78 26.43
N ASN A 449 0.65 32.83 27.33
CA ASN A 449 1.50 32.58 28.51
C ASN A 449 1.61 31.08 28.86
N LEU A 450 2.72 30.44 28.47
CA LEU A 450 3.10 29.09 28.95
C LEU A 450 4.46 29.14 29.65
N PHE A 451 4.44 29.36 30.97
CA PHE A 451 5.62 29.37 31.82
C PHE A 451 5.61 28.18 32.79
N ILE A 452 6.27 27.08 32.41
CA ILE A 452 6.47 25.93 33.32
C ILE A 452 7.43 26.35 34.43
N THR A 453 6.92 26.41 35.67
CA THR A 453 7.69 26.81 36.86
C THR A 453 7.48 25.79 37.97
N THR A 454 8.42 24.85 38.12
CA THR A 454 8.32 23.76 39.12
C THR A 454 8.87 24.19 40.47
N LYS A 455 7.97 24.47 41.44
CA LYS A 455 8.33 24.65 42.85
C LYS A 455 8.11 23.34 43.61
N ILE A 456 9.19 22.61 43.89
CA ILE A 456 9.13 21.38 44.67
C ILE A 456 8.95 21.74 46.15
N ASN A 457 7.75 21.53 46.68
CA ASN A 457 7.47 21.55 48.12
C ASN A 457 7.11 20.12 48.56
N ASN A 458 7.73 19.65 49.64
CA ASN A 458 7.53 18.30 50.15
C ASN A 458 6.13 18.12 50.79
N ARG A 459 5.66 16.86 50.79
CA ARG A 459 4.40 16.31 51.34
C ARG A 459 3.21 16.28 50.38
N LEU A 460 2.97 15.08 49.83
CA LEU A 460 1.67 14.56 49.45
C LEU A 460 1.54 13.17 50.08
N ASN A 461 0.48 12.94 50.87
CA ASN A 461 0.24 11.64 51.50
C ASN A 461 -0.48 10.74 50.49
N LEU A 462 0.03 9.53 50.24
CA LEU A 462 -0.75 8.51 49.54
C LEU A 462 -1.79 7.92 50.49
N VAL A 463 -3.05 7.86 50.03
CA VAL A 463 -4.10 7.02 50.61
C VAL A 463 -4.59 6.04 49.55
N HIS A 464 -3.71 5.13 49.14
CA HIS A 464 -4.02 3.74 48.82
C HIS A 464 -2.70 2.96 48.68
N SER A 465 -2.65 1.74 49.21
CA SER A 465 -1.39 1.03 49.49
C SER A 465 -1.11 -0.13 48.53
N PHE A 466 -0.03 -0.03 47.77
CA PHE A 466 0.68 -1.17 47.17
C PHE A 466 2.17 -1.05 47.51
N ASN A 467 2.65 -1.89 48.42
CA ASN A 467 4.04 -1.90 48.87
C ASN A 467 4.95 -2.61 47.85
N PHE A 468 5.71 -1.88 47.02
CA PHE A 468 6.82 -2.47 46.25
C PHE A 468 7.93 -1.52 45.75
N ILE A 469 8.27 -0.44 46.47
CA ILE A 469 9.40 0.44 46.08
C ILE A 469 10.29 0.80 47.29
N ASP A 470 11.44 0.13 47.41
CA ASP A 470 12.53 0.49 48.34
C ASP A 470 13.95 0.31 47.73
N TYR A 471 14.07 -0.14 46.47
CA TYR A 471 15.34 -0.65 45.92
C TYR A 471 16.01 0.18 44.80
N PHE A 472 15.40 1.28 44.34
CA PHE A 472 15.93 2.04 43.19
C PHE A 472 15.85 3.56 43.37
N ASN A 473 16.96 4.25 43.06
CA ASN A 473 16.98 5.70 42.89
C ASN A 473 16.61 6.05 41.44
N MET A 474 15.45 6.66 41.23
CA MET A 474 14.99 7.09 39.91
C MET A 474 15.41 8.54 39.61
N LYS A 475 15.99 8.79 38.42
CA LYS A 475 16.48 10.13 38.03
C LYS A 475 15.89 10.57 36.69
N VAL A 476 14.92 11.47 36.74
CA VAL A 476 14.21 12.00 35.55
C VAL A 476 14.98 13.19 34.97
N SER A 477 15.31 13.14 33.67
CA SER A 477 15.95 14.25 32.95
C SER A 477 15.05 14.77 31.83
N ILE A 478 14.40 15.91 32.07
CA ILE A 478 13.59 16.60 31.06
C ILE A 478 14.52 17.39 30.13
N VAL A 479 14.56 17.04 28.84
CA VAL A 479 15.38 17.75 27.85
C VAL A 479 14.78 19.14 27.58
N ASN A 480 15.59 20.18 27.76
CA ASN A 480 15.11 21.55 27.89
C ASN A 480 14.72 22.16 26.53
N PHE A 481 13.42 22.23 26.24
CA PHE A 481 12.85 22.38 24.88
C PHE A 481 13.04 23.75 24.18
N LYS A 482 13.75 24.70 24.81
CA LYS A 482 13.91 26.09 24.30
C LYS A 482 14.53 26.20 22.90
N ARG A 483 15.36 25.24 22.47
CA ARG A 483 15.99 25.24 21.13
C ARG A 483 15.09 24.63 20.04
N LEU A 484 14.13 23.78 20.40
CA LEU A 484 13.13 23.22 19.48
C LEU A 484 11.97 24.18 19.25
N TYR A 485 11.42 24.78 20.31
CA TYR A 485 10.22 25.63 20.19
C TYR A 485 10.42 26.86 19.30
N LYS A 486 11.64 27.44 19.26
CA LYS A 486 11.98 28.54 18.36
C LYS A 486 12.10 28.11 16.89
N ASN A 487 12.40 26.84 16.62
CA ASN A 487 12.37 26.26 15.27
C ASN A 487 10.95 25.86 14.86
N VAL A 488 10.10 25.40 15.79
CA VAL A 488 8.69 25.09 15.52
C VAL A 488 7.90 26.34 15.16
N THR A 489 8.04 27.44 15.92
CA THR A 489 7.32 28.70 15.64
C THR A 489 7.84 29.46 14.41
N THR A 490 9.08 29.20 13.96
CA THR A 490 9.62 29.78 12.72
C THR A 490 9.51 28.86 11.49
N ARG A 491 9.20 27.56 11.65
CA ARG A 491 8.80 26.66 10.54
C ARG A 491 7.36 26.87 10.06
N LYS A 492 6.87 28.12 10.04
CA LYS A 492 5.78 28.55 9.14
C LYS A 492 6.28 28.60 7.69
N LYS A 493 6.69 27.44 7.14
CA LYS A 493 7.06 27.27 5.73
C LYS A 493 6.27 26.11 5.13
N ARG A 494 5.22 26.49 4.39
CA ARG A 494 4.69 25.86 3.15
C ARG A 494 4.91 24.34 3.03
N LYS A 495 3.88 23.54 3.35
CA LYS A 495 3.59 22.31 2.60
C LYS A 495 2.69 22.69 1.41
N ILE A 496 2.85 21.99 0.29
CA ILE A 496 2.45 22.39 -1.07
C ILE A 496 2.28 21.09 -1.91
N LYS A 497 1.37 21.03 -2.91
CA LYS A 497 0.85 19.77 -3.51
C LYS A 497 0.61 19.79 -5.04
N TYR A 498 1.15 18.81 -5.79
CA TYR A 498 0.75 18.45 -7.18
C TYR A 498 -0.10 17.17 -7.18
N PHE A 499 -0.46 16.74 -8.40
CA PHE A 499 -1.34 15.62 -8.69
C PHE A 499 -0.59 14.56 -9.51
N LYS A 500 -0.18 13.47 -8.86
CA LYS A 500 -0.08 12.15 -9.49
C LYS A 500 -0.86 11.14 -8.67
N ASN A 501 -1.41 10.14 -9.36
CA ASN A 501 -2.33 9.16 -8.84
C ASN A 501 -1.67 7.76 -8.98
N PRO A 502 -2.31 6.65 -8.57
CA PRO A 502 -2.09 5.40 -9.31
C PRO A 502 -2.20 5.67 -10.82
N ASP A 503 -1.38 5.01 -11.62
CA ASP A 503 -1.38 5.13 -13.08
C ASP A 503 -2.42 4.20 -13.71
N ILE A 504 -2.69 3.05 -13.07
CA ILE A 504 -3.55 1.97 -13.57
C ILE A 504 -4.12 1.15 -12.38
N ALA A 505 -5.25 0.46 -12.57
CA ALA A 505 -5.76 -0.58 -11.67
C ALA A 505 -5.61 -1.98 -12.28
N ALA A 506 -5.45 -2.98 -11.42
CA ALA A 506 -5.40 -4.39 -11.80
C ALA A 506 -5.90 -5.31 -10.65
N PRO A 507 -6.18 -6.61 -10.93
CA PRO A 507 -6.75 -7.52 -9.96
C PRO A 507 -5.91 -7.66 -8.69
N GLY A 508 -6.46 -7.22 -7.56
CA GLY A 508 -5.75 -7.15 -6.27
C GLY A 508 -6.53 -7.72 -5.09
N VAL A 509 -7.71 -8.30 -5.29
CA VAL A 509 -8.60 -8.80 -4.23
C VAL A 509 -8.80 -10.31 -4.32
N ASN A 510 -8.58 -10.99 -3.20
CA ASN A 510 -8.79 -12.43 -3.01
C ASN A 510 -8.05 -13.27 -4.08
N ILE A 511 -6.83 -12.88 -4.44
CA ILE A 511 -6.02 -13.53 -5.47
C ILE A 511 -5.42 -14.83 -4.93
N LEU A 512 -5.64 -15.93 -5.65
CA LEU A 512 -5.05 -17.23 -5.35
C LEU A 512 -3.63 -17.29 -5.93
N ALA A 513 -2.64 -17.42 -5.06
CA ALA A 513 -1.22 -17.44 -5.41
C ALA A 513 -0.51 -18.66 -4.82
N ALA A 514 0.69 -18.99 -5.31
CA ALA A 514 1.55 -19.99 -4.67
C ALA A 514 1.94 -19.55 -3.25
N TRP A 515 2.08 -20.51 -2.34
CA TRP A 515 2.43 -20.28 -0.93
C TRP A 515 3.33 -21.41 -0.39
N ILE A 516 4.03 -21.19 0.72
CA ILE A 516 4.86 -22.25 1.30
C ILE A 516 4.00 -23.29 2.01
N GLY A 517 3.94 -24.49 1.42
CA GLY A 517 3.26 -25.68 1.94
C GLY A 517 3.88 -26.30 3.21
N ASN A 518 4.50 -25.49 4.07
CA ASN A 518 4.86 -25.85 5.45
C ASN A 518 4.30 -24.87 6.51
N SER A 519 3.65 -23.77 6.11
CA SER A 519 2.93 -22.90 7.05
C SER A 519 1.63 -23.58 7.51
N PHE A 520 1.34 -23.49 8.81
CA PHE A 520 0.15 -24.07 9.44
C PHE A 520 -0.88 -23.02 9.91
N GLU A 521 -0.62 -21.73 9.70
CA GLU A 521 -1.48 -20.61 10.16
C GLU A 521 -2.93 -20.74 9.69
N ASP A 522 -3.10 -21.09 8.41
CA ASP A 522 -4.39 -21.10 7.69
C ASP A 522 -5.01 -22.50 7.56
N VAL A 523 -4.53 -23.50 8.33
CA VAL A 523 -4.76 -24.92 8.02
C VAL A 523 -5.86 -25.57 8.87
N PRO A 524 -6.94 -26.08 8.25
CA PRO A 524 -7.97 -26.88 8.92
C PRO A 524 -7.44 -28.05 9.73
N LYS A 525 -8.03 -28.31 10.90
CA LYS A 525 -7.58 -29.33 11.83
C LYS A 525 -7.59 -30.73 11.19
N GLY A 526 -6.41 -31.33 11.09
CA GLY A 526 -6.22 -32.64 10.47
C GLY A 526 -6.04 -32.63 8.95
N ARG A 527 -6.02 -31.45 8.31
CA ARG A 527 -5.56 -31.29 6.91
C ARG A 527 -4.07 -30.97 6.84
N LYS A 528 -3.51 -31.01 5.64
CA LYS A 528 -2.14 -30.59 5.33
C LYS A 528 -2.13 -29.14 4.86
N PRO A 529 -1.01 -28.41 5.03
CA PRO A 529 -0.81 -27.11 4.39
C PRO A 529 -1.11 -27.13 2.89
N SER A 530 -1.73 -26.06 2.42
CA SER A 530 -1.91 -25.82 0.98
C SER A 530 -0.63 -25.22 0.40
N PRO A 531 -0.17 -25.64 -0.79
CA PRO A 531 0.88 -24.95 -1.54
C PRO A 531 0.38 -23.67 -2.24
N TYR A 532 -0.83 -23.20 -1.91
CA TYR A 532 -1.46 -21.97 -2.40
C TYR A 532 -2.21 -21.25 -1.26
N ARG A 533 -2.21 -19.91 -1.26
CA ARG A 533 -2.97 -19.05 -0.33
C ARG A 533 -3.79 -18.02 -1.11
N ILE A 534 -4.87 -17.54 -0.51
CA ILE A 534 -5.69 -16.44 -1.04
C ILE A 534 -5.36 -15.18 -0.25
N ILE A 535 -4.93 -14.11 -0.93
CA ILE A 535 -4.52 -12.84 -0.31
C ILE A 535 -4.97 -11.62 -1.15
N SER A 536 -5.00 -10.45 -0.51
CA SER A 536 -5.42 -9.17 -1.09
C SER A 536 -4.37 -8.09 -0.86
N GLY A 537 -4.22 -7.18 -1.82
CA GLY A 537 -3.30 -6.04 -1.73
C GLY A 537 -2.97 -5.43 -3.11
N THR A 538 -2.53 -4.18 -3.13
CA THR A 538 -1.93 -3.57 -4.35
C THR A 538 -0.65 -4.30 -4.79
N SER A 539 -0.01 -5.04 -3.89
CA SER A 539 1.03 -6.04 -4.18
C SER A 539 0.59 -7.10 -5.19
N MET A 540 -0.62 -7.65 -5.06
CA MET A 540 -1.15 -8.66 -5.99
C MET A 540 -1.45 -8.03 -7.37
N ALA A 541 -1.95 -6.79 -7.38
CA ALA A 541 -2.20 -6.03 -8.61
C ALA A 541 -0.88 -5.69 -9.35
N CYS A 542 0.16 -5.28 -8.61
CA CYS A 542 1.51 -5.03 -9.13
C CYS A 542 2.08 -6.24 -9.90
N ALA A 543 1.88 -7.46 -9.38
CA ALA A 543 2.32 -8.68 -10.05
C ALA A 543 1.60 -8.95 -11.39
N HIS A 544 0.29 -8.66 -11.48
CA HIS A 544 -0.47 -8.76 -12.74
C HIS A 544 0.06 -7.77 -13.79
N VAL A 545 0.26 -6.50 -13.41
CA VAL A 545 0.77 -5.47 -14.31
C VAL A 545 2.20 -5.79 -14.77
N SER A 546 3.05 -6.33 -13.89
CA SER A 546 4.40 -6.77 -14.25
C SER A 546 4.40 -7.89 -15.30
N GLY A 547 3.46 -8.83 -15.22
CA GLY A 547 3.26 -9.85 -16.25
C GLY A 547 2.82 -9.24 -17.59
N LEU A 548 1.89 -8.26 -17.56
CA LEU A 548 1.43 -7.54 -18.74
C LEU A 548 2.55 -6.72 -19.41
N VAL A 549 3.28 -5.91 -18.63
CA VAL A 549 4.46 -5.15 -19.07
C VAL A 549 5.46 -6.04 -19.79
N SER A 550 5.73 -7.22 -19.23
CA SER A 550 6.65 -8.20 -19.81
C SER A 550 6.12 -8.80 -21.13
N ARG A 551 4.80 -9.03 -21.26
CA ARG A 551 4.18 -9.45 -22.53
C ARG A 551 4.29 -8.35 -23.59
N VAL A 552 4.04 -7.09 -23.23
CA VAL A 552 4.20 -5.94 -24.14
C VAL A 552 5.66 -5.82 -24.59
N LYS A 553 6.63 -5.92 -23.68
CA LYS A 553 8.06 -5.91 -24.03
C LYS A 553 8.50 -7.12 -24.86
N THR A 554 7.85 -8.27 -24.70
CA THR A 554 8.09 -9.45 -25.56
C THR A 554 7.57 -9.23 -26.98
N HIS A 555 6.42 -8.56 -27.15
CA HIS A 555 5.87 -8.22 -28.46
C HIS A 555 6.63 -7.07 -29.13
N ASN A 556 7.08 -6.10 -28.34
CA ASN A 556 7.76 -4.88 -28.78
C ASN A 556 9.15 -4.70 -28.09
N PRO A 557 10.18 -5.50 -28.43
CA PRO A 557 11.45 -5.54 -27.68
C PRO A 557 12.30 -4.27 -27.74
N THR A 558 11.96 -3.32 -28.62
CA THR A 558 12.66 -2.04 -28.80
C THR A 558 12.00 -0.88 -28.08
N TRP A 559 10.84 -1.06 -27.45
CA TRP A 559 10.12 0.02 -26.77
C TRP A 559 10.79 0.45 -25.46
N SER A 560 10.75 1.75 -25.20
CA SER A 560 11.13 2.33 -23.92
C SER A 560 10.15 1.94 -22.81
N ALA A 561 10.58 2.07 -21.55
CA ALA A 561 9.71 1.88 -20.40
C ALA A 561 8.51 2.84 -20.41
N SER A 562 8.69 4.07 -20.90
CA SER A 562 7.61 5.04 -21.07
C SER A 562 6.62 4.67 -22.19
N ALA A 563 7.07 4.10 -23.31
CA ALA A 563 6.19 3.60 -24.37
C ALA A 563 5.34 2.41 -23.87
N ILE A 564 5.94 1.43 -23.19
CA ILE A 564 5.23 0.27 -22.61
C ILE A 564 4.20 0.73 -21.57
N LYS A 565 4.60 1.65 -20.67
CA LYS A 565 3.72 2.28 -19.69
C LYS A 565 2.56 3.01 -20.36
N SER A 566 2.85 3.81 -21.39
CA SER A 566 1.83 4.51 -22.18
C SER A 566 0.83 3.54 -22.77
N ALA A 567 1.28 2.46 -23.42
CA ALA A 567 0.39 1.50 -24.07
C ALA A 567 -0.59 0.85 -23.10
N ILE A 568 -0.16 0.56 -21.87
CA ILE A 568 -1.00 0.01 -20.80
C ILE A 568 -2.02 1.05 -20.31
N MET A 569 -1.59 2.30 -20.12
CA MET A 569 -2.47 3.37 -19.65
C MET A 569 -3.51 3.80 -20.71
N THR A 570 -3.10 3.95 -21.98
CA THR A 570 -3.98 4.50 -23.02
C THR A 570 -5.05 3.53 -23.52
N THR A 571 -4.89 2.24 -23.24
CA THR A 571 -5.83 1.15 -23.63
C THR A 571 -6.52 0.49 -22.43
N ALA A 572 -6.49 1.15 -21.27
CA ALA A 572 -7.24 0.78 -20.08
C ALA A 572 -8.77 0.97 -20.27
N ILE A 573 -9.58 0.20 -19.55
CA ILE A 573 -11.05 0.34 -19.55
C ILE A 573 -11.56 1.03 -18.28
N GLN A 574 -12.67 1.76 -18.38
CA GLN A 574 -13.28 2.50 -17.25
C GLN A 574 -14.70 2.02 -16.94
N ASN A 575 -15.01 0.79 -17.36
CA ASN A 575 -16.32 0.18 -17.26
C ASN A 575 -16.26 -1.20 -16.60
N ASP A 576 -17.32 -1.55 -15.91
CA ASP A 576 -17.52 -2.86 -15.30
C ASP A 576 -18.14 -3.89 -16.28
N ASN A 577 -18.37 -5.11 -15.80
CA ASN A 577 -19.06 -6.18 -16.49
C ASN A 577 -20.60 -6.01 -16.61
N LEU A 578 -21.15 -4.88 -16.16
CA LEU A 578 -22.50 -4.36 -16.50
C LEU A 578 -22.45 -3.27 -17.58
N LYS A 579 -21.24 -2.85 -18.01
CA LYS A 579 -20.95 -1.69 -18.87
C LYS A 579 -21.20 -0.33 -18.20
N ALA A 580 -21.51 -0.30 -16.91
CA ALA A 580 -21.57 0.93 -16.13
C ALA A 580 -20.13 1.46 -15.87
N PRO A 581 -19.95 2.73 -15.48
CA PRO A 581 -18.65 3.23 -15.01
C PRO A 581 -18.17 2.44 -13.80
N THR A 582 -16.87 2.09 -13.76
CA THR A 582 -16.25 1.40 -12.61
C THR A 582 -16.52 2.16 -11.30
N THR A 583 -16.92 1.44 -10.25
CA THR A 583 -17.17 2.00 -8.91
C THR A 583 -16.05 1.68 -7.92
N THR A 584 -16.09 2.28 -6.74
CA THR A 584 -15.48 1.69 -5.54
C THR A 584 -16.31 0.50 -5.04
N ASP A 585 -15.74 -0.33 -4.17
CA ASP A 585 -16.49 -1.36 -3.43
C ASP A 585 -17.50 -0.78 -2.42
N SER A 586 -17.34 0.50 -2.03
CA SER A 586 -18.34 1.30 -1.33
C SER A 586 -19.42 1.92 -2.23
N GLY A 587 -19.42 1.65 -3.54
CA GLY A 587 -20.49 1.99 -4.48
C GLY A 587 -20.47 3.41 -5.07
N PHE A 588 -19.44 4.21 -4.80
CA PHE A 588 -19.25 5.51 -5.47
C PHE A 588 -18.63 5.31 -6.86
N VAL A 589 -18.91 6.19 -7.83
CA VAL A 589 -18.20 6.14 -9.13
C VAL A 589 -16.72 6.40 -8.90
N ALA A 590 -15.87 5.48 -9.35
CA ALA A 590 -14.42 5.61 -9.17
C ALA A 590 -13.83 6.60 -10.19
N THR A 591 -12.83 7.33 -9.72
CA THR A 591 -12.18 8.44 -10.40
C THR A 591 -10.74 8.08 -10.81
N PRO A 592 -10.08 8.93 -11.61
CA PRO A 592 -8.64 8.87 -11.80
C PRO A 592 -7.78 8.89 -10.52
N TYR A 593 -8.27 9.30 -9.34
CA TYR A 593 -7.53 9.13 -8.07
C TYR A 593 -7.54 7.69 -7.56
N ASP A 594 -8.48 6.87 -8.03
CA ASP A 594 -8.75 5.53 -7.52
C ASP A 594 -8.15 4.45 -8.42
N TYR A 595 -8.23 4.61 -9.75
CA TYR A 595 -7.71 3.66 -10.75
C TYR A 595 -6.71 4.25 -11.77
N GLY A 596 -6.40 5.56 -11.69
CA GLY A 596 -5.56 6.21 -12.70
C GLY A 596 -6.23 6.30 -14.07
N ALA A 597 -5.69 5.58 -15.06
CA ALA A 597 -6.28 5.49 -16.40
C ALA A 597 -7.51 4.58 -16.46
N GLY A 598 -7.57 3.51 -15.66
CA GLY A 598 -8.62 2.50 -15.67
C GLY A 598 -8.10 1.12 -15.23
N GLU A 599 -8.91 0.08 -15.43
CA GLU A 599 -8.48 -1.32 -15.31
C GLU A 599 -7.64 -1.73 -16.52
N ILE A 600 -6.61 -2.56 -16.31
CA ILE A 600 -5.81 -3.16 -17.39
C ILE A 600 -6.64 -3.98 -18.39
N THR A 601 -6.14 -4.06 -19.62
CA THR A 601 -6.54 -5.07 -20.61
C THR A 601 -5.31 -5.88 -21.04
N THR A 602 -5.46 -7.17 -21.33
CA THR A 602 -4.28 -8.04 -21.54
C THR A 602 -3.66 -7.94 -22.94
N SER A 603 -4.40 -7.43 -23.92
CA SER A 603 -4.04 -7.56 -25.35
C SER A 603 -4.04 -6.24 -26.15
N ALA A 604 -4.84 -5.23 -25.78
CA ALA A 604 -4.78 -3.92 -26.44
C ALA A 604 -3.43 -3.17 -26.22
N PRO A 605 -2.71 -3.29 -25.08
CA PRO A 605 -1.38 -2.71 -24.91
C PRO A 605 -0.30 -3.26 -25.85
N LEU A 606 -0.56 -4.34 -26.59
CA LEU A 606 0.36 -4.87 -27.59
C LEU A 606 0.37 -3.99 -28.85
N GLN A 607 -0.79 -3.45 -29.23
CA GLN A 607 -0.98 -2.53 -30.34
C GLN A 607 -1.89 -1.35 -29.91
N PRO A 608 -1.34 -0.34 -29.21
CA PRO A 608 -2.12 0.80 -28.72
C PRO A 608 -2.42 1.83 -29.82
N GLY A 609 -1.88 1.70 -31.02
CA GLY A 609 -1.91 2.72 -32.07
C GLY A 609 -0.94 3.87 -31.82
N LEU A 610 -1.09 4.60 -30.71
CA LEU A 610 -0.19 5.69 -30.30
C LEU A 610 0.40 5.47 -28.91
N VAL A 611 1.64 5.95 -28.70
CA VAL A 611 2.29 6.02 -27.39
C VAL A 611 2.86 7.41 -27.10
N TYR A 612 2.79 7.81 -25.82
CA TYR A 612 3.48 8.97 -25.26
C TYR A 612 4.86 8.52 -24.74
N GLU A 613 5.90 8.74 -25.52
CA GLU A 613 7.28 8.52 -25.07
C GLU A 613 7.75 9.69 -24.22
N THR A 614 7.88 9.46 -22.92
CA THR A 614 8.64 10.31 -21.98
C THR A 614 10.12 9.94 -22.07
N ASP A 615 11.03 10.91 -22.18
CA ASP A 615 12.48 10.64 -22.23
C ASP A 615 13.23 11.02 -20.93
N THR A 616 14.55 10.83 -20.89
CA THR A 616 15.36 11.20 -19.71
C THR A 616 15.35 12.71 -19.47
N MET A 617 15.31 13.55 -20.50
CA MET A 617 15.27 15.00 -20.38
C MET A 617 13.92 15.47 -19.80
N ASP A 618 12.80 14.86 -20.18
CA ASP A 618 11.50 15.06 -19.53
C ASP A 618 11.58 14.82 -18.01
N TYR A 619 12.22 13.72 -17.58
CA TYR A 619 12.36 13.42 -16.15
C TYR A 619 13.35 14.36 -15.44
N LEU A 620 14.42 14.81 -16.09
CA LEU A 620 15.32 15.82 -15.52
C LEU A 620 14.64 17.19 -15.42
N ASN A 621 13.82 17.56 -16.40
CA ASN A 621 12.98 18.75 -16.36
C ASN A 621 11.91 18.65 -15.26
N TYR A 622 11.26 17.51 -15.07
CA TYR A 622 10.34 17.25 -13.94
C TYR A 622 11.01 17.55 -12.59
N LEU A 623 12.22 17.03 -12.35
CA LEU A 623 12.99 17.28 -11.13
C LEU A 623 13.20 18.79 -10.90
N CYS A 624 13.53 19.53 -11.97
CA CYS A 624 13.65 20.99 -11.92
C CYS A 624 12.31 21.70 -11.63
N TYR A 625 11.21 21.29 -12.27
CA TYR A 625 9.89 21.89 -12.10
C TYR A 625 9.31 21.70 -10.70
N ILE A 626 9.59 20.56 -10.04
CA ILE A 626 9.20 20.34 -8.63
C ILE A 626 10.11 21.07 -7.63
N GLY A 627 11.24 21.63 -8.08
CA GLY A 627 12.12 22.51 -7.31
C GLY A 627 13.49 21.93 -6.92
N ILE A 628 13.88 20.76 -7.46
CA ILE A 628 15.19 20.15 -7.19
C ILE A 628 16.22 20.80 -8.11
N ASN A 629 17.34 21.25 -7.54
CA ASN A 629 18.38 21.97 -8.27
C ASN A 629 19.34 21.02 -9.02
N THR A 630 19.99 21.53 -10.07
CA THR A 630 20.97 20.81 -10.91
C THR A 630 22.04 20.06 -10.12
N THR A 631 22.53 20.61 -8.99
CA THR A 631 23.59 19.98 -8.18
C THR A 631 23.07 18.74 -7.47
N THR A 632 21.86 18.80 -6.90
CA THR A 632 21.20 17.63 -6.30
C THR A 632 20.85 16.58 -7.36
N ILE A 633 20.37 17.00 -8.53
CA ILE A 633 20.10 16.09 -9.67
C ILE A 633 21.37 15.32 -10.09
N LYS A 634 22.52 16.00 -10.17
CA LYS A 634 23.84 15.39 -10.50
C LYS A 634 24.46 14.56 -9.35
N ILE A 635 23.88 14.60 -8.15
CA ILE A 635 24.20 13.65 -7.07
C ILE A 635 23.34 12.37 -7.23
N ILE A 636 22.06 12.53 -7.56
CA ILE A 636 21.12 11.42 -7.76
C ILE A 636 21.50 10.58 -8.97
N SER A 637 21.87 11.20 -10.11
CA SER A 637 22.37 10.44 -11.26
C SER A 637 23.62 11.03 -11.91
N ARG A 638 24.53 10.12 -12.27
CA ARG A 638 25.81 10.38 -12.94
C ARG A 638 25.73 10.29 -14.47
N THR A 639 24.60 9.86 -15.02
CA THR A 639 24.32 9.87 -16.47
C THR A 639 23.96 11.27 -16.97
N VAL A 640 23.52 12.15 -16.05
CA VAL A 640 23.05 13.50 -16.31
C VAL A 640 24.09 14.27 -17.13
N PRO A 641 23.74 14.82 -18.31
CA PRO A 641 24.70 15.52 -19.14
C PRO A 641 25.46 16.60 -18.38
N SER A 642 26.78 16.70 -18.59
CA SER A 642 27.63 17.63 -17.85
C SER A 642 27.18 19.09 -18.01
N ASN A 643 26.69 19.43 -19.21
CA ASN A 643 26.10 20.72 -19.58
C ASN A 643 24.63 20.92 -19.15
N PHE A 644 23.93 19.88 -18.68
CA PHE A 644 22.53 20.01 -18.21
C PHE A 644 22.43 21.02 -17.06
N ASN A 645 21.42 21.89 -17.15
CA ASN A 645 21.02 22.83 -16.11
C ASN A 645 19.50 23.00 -16.19
N CYS A 646 18.85 23.17 -15.03
CA CYS A 646 17.42 23.47 -14.98
C CYS A 646 17.07 24.74 -15.79
N PRO A 647 15.95 24.74 -16.56
CA PRO A 647 15.42 25.96 -17.19
C PRO A 647 15.25 27.11 -16.19
N LYS A 648 15.51 28.35 -16.60
CA LYS A 648 15.44 29.54 -15.70
C LYS A 648 14.01 29.86 -15.25
N ASP A 649 13.06 29.48 -16.09
CA ASP A 649 11.61 29.54 -15.98
C ASP A 649 11.00 28.29 -15.34
N SER A 650 11.83 27.35 -14.85
CA SER A 650 11.38 26.14 -14.15
C SER A 650 10.38 26.49 -13.05
N SER A 651 9.13 26.08 -13.25
CA SER A 651 8.06 26.36 -12.32
C SER A 651 7.13 25.18 -12.17
N SER A 652 6.42 25.21 -11.04
CA SER A 652 5.33 24.33 -10.67
C SER A 652 4.36 24.01 -11.80
N ASN A 653 4.01 25.02 -12.59
CA ASN A 653 2.95 24.92 -13.58
C ASN A 653 3.43 24.22 -14.87
N LEU A 654 4.74 24.00 -15.01
CA LEU A 654 5.35 23.24 -16.11
C LEU A 654 5.43 21.73 -15.83
N VAL A 655 5.16 21.26 -14.60
CA VAL A 655 5.12 19.83 -14.28
C VAL A 655 4.19 19.07 -15.23
N SER A 656 3.06 19.66 -15.61
CA SER A 656 2.07 19.07 -16.51
C SER A 656 2.56 18.90 -17.95
N ASN A 657 3.64 19.57 -18.37
CA ASN A 657 4.19 19.51 -19.73
C ASN A 657 5.10 18.30 -19.99
N ILE A 658 5.45 17.50 -18.97
CA ILE A 658 6.15 16.22 -19.19
C ILE A 658 5.32 15.32 -20.12
N ASN A 659 5.96 14.63 -21.06
CA ASN A 659 5.22 13.90 -22.09
C ASN A 659 4.61 12.58 -21.57
N TYR A 660 3.46 12.67 -20.90
CA TYR A 660 2.86 11.60 -20.09
C TYR A 660 1.42 11.28 -20.52
N PRO A 661 0.97 10.01 -20.46
CA PRO A 661 -0.36 9.58 -20.92
C PRO A 661 -1.56 10.09 -20.09
N SER A 662 -1.34 10.96 -19.10
CA SER A 662 -2.38 11.68 -18.36
C SER A 662 -1.98 13.15 -18.15
N ILE A 663 -2.94 13.98 -17.75
CA ILE A 663 -2.73 15.42 -17.49
C ILE A 663 -3.34 15.79 -16.13
N ALA A 664 -2.67 16.64 -15.37
CA ALA A 664 -3.27 17.32 -14.22
C ALA A 664 -3.00 18.81 -14.29
N ILE A 665 -4.00 19.63 -13.95
CA ILE A 665 -3.97 21.10 -14.05
C ILE A 665 -4.37 21.71 -12.71
N ASN A 666 -3.67 22.77 -12.30
CA ASN A 666 -4.09 23.65 -11.22
C ASN A 666 -4.20 25.09 -11.74
N PHE A 667 -5.39 25.68 -11.75
CA PHE A 667 -5.64 27.04 -12.23
C PHE A 667 -5.21 28.08 -11.19
N THR A 668 -3.93 28.49 -11.21
CA THR A 668 -3.39 29.37 -10.15
C THR A 668 -3.78 30.85 -10.26
N SER A 669 -4.20 31.33 -11.45
CA SER A 669 -4.56 32.75 -11.66
C SER A 669 -5.14 33.09 -13.04
N GLU A 670 -4.64 32.50 -14.12
CA GLU A 670 -4.82 33.06 -15.48
C GLU A 670 -6.05 32.54 -16.25
N GLY A 671 -6.85 31.64 -15.66
CA GLY A 671 -8.05 31.04 -16.28
C GLY A 671 -7.78 30.10 -17.46
N VAL A 672 -6.63 30.24 -18.14
CA VAL A 672 -6.20 29.40 -19.25
C VAL A 672 -4.88 28.69 -18.89
N VAL A 673 -4.78 27.40 -19.19
CA VAL A 673 -3.54 26.62 -19.07
C VAL A 673 -3.35 25.78 -20.33
N THR A 674 -2.22 25.96 -21.00
CA THR A 674 -1.85 25.19 -22.20
C THR A 674 -0.81 24.14 -21.85
N VAL A 675 -1.09 22.88 -22.20
CA VAL A 675 -0.19 21.73 -22.01
C VAL A 675 0.15 21.12 -23.36
N SER A 676 1.44 20.84 -23.60
CA SER A 676 1.89 20.16 -24.83
C SER A 676 2.03 18.65 -24.63
N ARG A 677 1.78 17.88 -25.69
CA ARG A 677 2.00 16.43 -25.76
C ARG A 677 2.57 16.03 -27.11
N THR A 678 3.34 14.94 -27.14
CA THR A 678 3.90 14.35 -28.35
C THR A 678 3.60 12.86 -28.38
N VAL A 679 3.03 12.38 -29.47
CA VAL A 679 2.65 10.99 -29.68
C VAL A 679 3.39 10.39 -30.86
N THR A 680 3.83 9.15 -30.69
CA THR A 680 4.46 8.34 -31.73
C THR A 680 3.46 7.31 -32.24
N ASN A 681 3.30 7.21 -33.57
CA ASN A 681 2.51 6.15 -34.18
C ASN A 681 3.28 4.83 -34.17
N VAL A 682 2.68 3.82 -33.52
CA VAL A 682 3.17 2.45 -33.37
C VAL A 682 2.10 1.41 -33.77
N GLY A 683 1.03 1.84 -34.45
CA GLY A 683 0.07 0.94 -35.09
C GLY A 683 0.63 0.33 -36.37
N GLU A 684 -0.07 -0.67 -36.92
CA GLU A 684 0.35 -1.37 -38.14
C GLU A 684 0.31 -0.48 -39.40
N GLU A 685 -0.51 0.58 -39.39
CA GLU A 685 -0.64 1.53 -40.50
C GLU A 685 0.43 2.63 -40.44
N ASP A 686 1.33 2.65 -41.44
CA ASP A 686 2.32 3.71 -41.63
C ASP A 686 1.69 5.10 -41.86
N GLU A 687 0.55 5.13 -42.54
CA GLU A 687 -0.14 6.33 -43.03
C GLU A 687 -1.58 6.26 -42.52
N THR A 688 -1.93 7.10 -41.54
CA THR A 688 -3.22 7.00 -40.82
C THR A 688 -3.58 8.33 -40.16
N VAL A 689 -4.87 8.57 -39.91
CA VAL A 689 -5.38 9.83 -39.32
C VAL A 689 -6.17 9.54 -38.05
N TYR A 690 -5.71 10.10 -36.93
CA TYR A 690 -6.43 10.09 -35.67
C TYR A 690 -7.21 11.39 -35.49
N PHE A 691 -8.47 11.26 -35.09
CA PHE A 691 -9.33 12.38 -34.69
C PHE A 691 -9.44 12.43 -33.17
N SER A 692 -9.53 13.64 -32.62
CA SER A 692 -9.72 13.83 -31.18
C SER A 692 -11.20 13.80 -30.77
N THR A 693 -11.45 13.42 -29.52
CA THR A 693 -12.73 13.56 -28.83
C THR A 693 -12.45 13.87 -27.37
N VAL A 694 -13.15 14.87 -26.82
CA VAL A 694 -12.94 15.36 -25.46
C VAL A 694 -14.21 15.16 -24.64
N LYS A 695 -14.07 14.55 -23.46
CA LYS A 695 -15.10 14.54 -22.42
C LYS A 695 -14.62 15.45 -21.29
N ALA A 696 -15.17 16.66 -21.22
CA ALA A 696 -14.86 17.66 -20.20
C ALA A 696 -16.01 17.83 -19.20
N PRO A 697 -15.74 18.38 -17.99
CA PRO A 697 -16.75 18.97 -17.12
C PRO A 697 -17.48 20.14 -17.81
N ASN A 698 -18.66 20.54 -17.32
CA ASN A 698 -19.42 21.65 -17.92
C ASN A 698 -18.74 23.02 -17.66
N GLU A 699 -17.90 23.08 -16.63
CA GLU A 699 -17.30 24.28 -16.04
C GLU A 699 -15.96 24.66 -16.70
N VAL A 700 -15.43 23.81 -17.58
CA VAL A 700 -14.12 23.98 -18.21
C VAL A 700 -14.18 23.60 -19.69
N ASN A 701 -13.92 24.58 -20.56
CA ASN A 701 -13.75 24.33 -21.99
C ASN A 701 -12.32 23.81 -22.27
N VAL A 702 -12.20 22.73 -23.05
CA VAL A 702 -10.94 22.02 -23.31
C VAL A 702 -10.77 21.78 -24.81
N THR A 703 -9.86 22.54 -25.42
CA THR A 703 -9.62 22.55 -26.87
C THR A 703 -8.30 21.88 -27.22
N LEU A 704 -8.26 21.12 -28.32
CA LEU A 704 -7.02 20.53 -28.87
C LEU A 704 -6.58 21.24 -30.15
N ILE A 705 -5.27 21.46 -30.30
CA ILE A 705 -4.66 22.05 -31.50
C ILE A 705 -3.40 21.25 -31.90
N PRO A 706 -3.37 20.61 -33.09
CA PRO A 706 -4.50 20.38 -33.99
C PRO A 706 -5.57 19.45 -33.37
N ASP A 707 -6.75 19.43 -33.99
CA ASP A 707 -7.89 18.56 -33.66
C ASP A 707 -7.76 17.14 -34.27
N LYS A 708 -6.89 16.98 -35.27
CA LYS A 708 -6.53 15.74 -35.97
C LYS A 708 -5.02 15.57 -36.09
N LEU A 709 -4.56 14.31 -36.10
CA LEU A 709 -3.15 13.94 -36.26
C LEU A 709 -2.99 13.01 -37.47
N GLN A 710 -2.33 13.50 -38.51
CA GLN A 710 -2.10 12.76 -39.76
C GLN A 710 -0.65 12.27 -39.84
N PHE A 711 -0.45 10.99 -39.56
CA PHE A 711 0.84 10.32 -39.63
C PHE A 711 1.12 9.84 -41.06
N THR A 712 2.41 9.74 -41.40
CA THR A 712 2.86 9.19 -42.68
C THR A 712 4.12 8.33 -42.50
N LYS A 713 4.54 7.63 -43.56
CA LYS A 713 5.83 6.91 -43.59
C LYS A 713 7.03 7.76 -43.13
N SER A 714 7.03 9.06 -43.42
CA SER A 714 8.07 10.00 -42.98
C SER A 714 7.75 10.74 -41.67
N ILE A 715 6.48 10.83 -41.27
CA ILE A 715 6.02 11.55 -40.08
C ILE A 715 5.49 10.54 -39.06
N LYS A 716 6.41 10.04 -38.21
CA LYS A 716 6.11 9.05 -37.16
C LYS A 716 5.82 9.63 -35.78
N LYS A 717 6.21 10.86 -35.50
CA LYS A 717 5.91 11.59 -34.26
C LYS A 717 5.19 12.89 -34.59
N LEU A 718 4.16 13.23 -33.81
CA LEU A 718 3.41 14.47 -33.91
C LEU A 718 3.16 15.06 -32.53
N SER A 719 3.15 16.38 -32.45
CA SER A 719 2.83 17.12 -31.22
C SER A 719 1.51 17.86 -31.35
N TYR A 720 0.80 18.00 -30.23
CA TYR A 720 -0.41 18.79 -30.09
C TYR A 720 -0.44 19.53 -28.75
N GLN A 721 -1.25 20.57 -28.69
CA GLN A 721 -1.53 21.34 -27.49
C GLN A 721 -2.94 21.02 -26.98
N VAL A 722 -3.09 21.00 -25.66
CA VAL A 722 -4.36 20.96 -24.94
C VAL A 722 -4.51 22.28 -24.20
N ILE A 723 -5.54 23.03 -24.54
CA ILE A 723 -5.84 24.33 -23.93
C ILE A 723 -7.04 24.15 -23.01
N PHE A 724 -6.79 24.17 -21.71
CA PHE A 724 -7.82 24.19 -20.68
C PHE A 724 -8.19 25.64 -20.40
N SER A 725 -9.48 25.96 -20.38
CA SER A 725 -10.00 27.32 -20.16
C SER A 725 -11.21 27.30 -19.24
N SER A 726 -11.15 28.04 -18.13
CA SER A 726 -12.23 28.20 -17.17
C SER A 726 -12.24 29.62 -16.59
N ASN A 727 -13.44 30.11 -16.29
CA ASN A 727 -13.64 31.38 -15.59
C ASN A 727 -13.69 31.22 -14.06
N LEU A 728 -13.49 30.00 -13.54
CA LEU A 728 -13.52 29.73 -12.10
C LEU A 728 -12.22 30.18 -11.44
N THR A 729 -12.37 30.98 -10.37
CA THR A 729 -11.27 31.48 -9.53
C THR A 729 -10.95 30.57 -8.33
N SER A 730 -11.77 29.54 -8.11
CA SER A 730 -11.57 28.45 -7.16
C SER A 730 -12.50 27.29 -7.50
N LEU A 731 -12.09 26.05 -7.24
CA LEU A 731 -12.92 24.86 -7.42
C LEU A 731 -13.29 24.24 -6.06
N GLU A 732 -14.58 24.04 -5.82
CA GLU A 732 -15.06 23.38 -4.59
C GLU A 732 -14.70 21.89 -4.56
N GLU A 733 -14.68 21.24 -5.73
CA GLU A 733 -14.29 19.83 -5.90
C GLU A 733 -13.31 19.65 -7.08
N HIS A 734 -12.52 18.58 -7.06
CA HIS A 734 -11.61 18.23 -8.15
C HIS A 734 -12.41 17.69 -9.35
N LEU A 735 -12.28 18.31 -10.52
CA LEU A 735 -13.03 17.91 -11.71
C LEU A 735 -12.22 16.96 -12.60
N PHE A 736 -12.89 16.03 -13.28
CA PHE A 736 -12.24 15.01 -14.12
C PHE A 736 -12.79 14.99 -15.55
N GLY A 737 -11.93 14.59 -16.49
CA GLY A 737 -12.32 14.36 -17.88
C GLY A 737 -11.37 13.41 -18.59
N SER A 738 -11.49 13.32 -19.90
CA SER A 738 -10.52 12.61 -20.74
C SER A 738 -10.48 13.09 -22.18
N ILE A 739 -9.30 13.02 -22.76
CA ILE A 739 -9.02 13.14 -24.18
C ILE A 739 -8.96 11.73 -24.76
N THR A 740 -9.49 11.53 -25.96
CA THR A 740 -9.37 10.28 -26.71
C THR A 740 -8.95 10.59 -28.14
N TRP A 741 -7.91 9.92 -28.63
CA TRP A 741 -7.57 9.87 -30.06
C TRP A 741 -8.05 8.55 -30.66
N SER A 742 -8.65 8.58 -31.84
CA SER A 742 -9.01 7.35 -32.57
C SER A 742 -8.94 7.51 -34.08
N ASN A 743 -8.53 6.45 -34.78
CA ASN A 743 -8.63 6.28 -36.22
C ASN A 743 -9.72 5.25 -36.62
N GLY A 744 -10.59 4.87 -35.68
CA GLY A 744 -11.58 3.81 -35.85
C GLY A 744 -11.09 2.40 -35.47
N ASN A 745 -9.81 2.10 -35.72
CA ASN A 745 -9.19 0.81 -35.37
C ASN A 745 -8.60 0.82 -33.94
N TYR A 746 -7.87 1.89 -33.60
CA TYR A 746 -7.24 2.09 -32.29
C TYR A 746 -7.95 3.18 -31.50
N ILE A 747 -7.89 3.08 -30.16
CA ILE A 747 -8.45 4.04 -29.20
C ILE A 747 -7.36 4.35 -28.17
N VAL A 748 -6.98 5.61 -28.06
CA VAL A 748 -5.87 6.09 -27.21
C VAL A 748 -6.46 7.11 -26.24
N ARG A 749 -6.77 6.68 -25.02
CA ARG A 749 -7.44 7.51 -24.01
C ARG A 749 -6.47 8.03 -22.95
N SER A 750 -6.52 9.33 -22.68
CA SER A 750 -5.77 9.99 -21.61
C SER A 750 -6.72 10.67 -20.63
N PRO A 751 -6.75 10.28 -19.34
CA PRO A 751 -7.53 10.99 -18.34
C PRO A 751 -6.90 12.35 -18.02
N PHE A 752 -7.73 13.30 -17.59
CA PHE A 752 -7.26 14.53 -16.98
C PHE A 752 -8.00 14.89 -15.69
N VAL A 753 -7.34 15.64 -14.81
CA VAL A 753 -7.90 16.16 -13.56
C VAL A 753 -7.55 17.63 -13.36
N LEU A 754 -8.50 18.41 -12.82
CA LEU A 754 -8.46 19.87 -12.76
C LEU A 754 -8.78 20.36 -11.34
N THR A 755 -8.00 21.32 -10.84
CA THR A 755 -8.20 22.02 -9.56
C THR A 755 -7.95 23.53 -9.68
N ALA A 756 -8.40 24.32 -8.71
CA ALA A 756 -8.21 25.78 -8.65
C ALA A 756 -8.26 26.26 -7.19
#